data_AF-A0A8S3RLJ0-F1
#
_entry.id   AF-A0A8S3RLJ0-F1
#
_cell.length_a   1.000
_cell.length_b   1.000
_cell.length_c   1.000
_cell.angle_alpha   90.00
_cell.angle_beta   90.00
_cell.angle_gamma   90.00
#
_symmetry.space_group_name_H-M   'P 1'
#
loop_
_entity.id
_entity.type
_entity.pdbx_description
1 polymer ?
#
loop_
_entity_poly.entity_id
_entity_poly.type
_entity_poly.pdbx_seq_one_letter_code
_entity_poly.pdbx_strand_id
1 'polypeptide(L)'
;MTSLDDKFGIWPLIEYNGWRYFPLPSMVGDVGKRLQQMKDFNSRDDDVILASCYKAGTHWIHEITSMLLNQTTEYNTKHWTSLNLQLEWPEDYKFAEAMSEQRLLQSHLPFEFLPTAHINKGAKIIYVSPFRSVNDEMYNVACNLAERYGIPLWELYMSHLEFLFDSGLAIEEIEERVKNKNIVPTLISQPEEFAERMRTSIYPDLDGTDHTTLIYYFTLLAGVGDVKQGGITADNHLKLLKKLKGVAIDWWILHPSVVHCAWAVKQFWSTDTKKVPDSTLEVECRQEIVKRTLKFTKQHGGKKKKQDDSGCRISWEDAANTLQQYLNHIENLNHESFKSLSMSGDDMLVEYAAKFDLSKGDNLQMQKLYCDMIENGYTVELIEDIMEVFPVSPWTPHTALKEAVGHMVQLLRDPDELDKKQILARLEKVVLNVEEHQNQGGNLVSSEDVMVLLRPFCSDDRVAVQPRLDVLHMVEKSFQLSEEDLVLLTLYRTEAVVKATWSDTQLKECDINTDKARHQLFLQLLSKSSNYNHFNSICDLLQLWPPLKAASSSDYEQNVWVNIFCAMINTSDSKTVSLVVTKFRTICDSVKLDIKCVRHVYNKMIEKKYTIEGVKFVLLSTHKDMLSAAVTELAALDEAKDDEELFDLLLKRSLLPQIVNTVYYKPVIGYLLANQNVEEQSHDYMLLKTVANQLNDNGFKAEAGSLMLQSRSAHSMLQTFGSALGAVGKWLKH
;
A
#
# COMPACT_ATOMS: atom_id res chain seq x y z
N MET A 1 -30.91 -15.90 36.92
CA MET A 1 -31.65 -15.85 35.64
C MET A 1 -32.32 -14.49 35.53
N THR A 2 -31.64 -13.53 34.92
CA THR A 2 -32.18 -12.33 34.25
C THR A 2 -31.02 -11.67 33.53
N SER A 3 -31.09 -11.62 32.21
CA SER A 3 -30.12 -10.93 31.35
C SER A 3 -30.47 -9.45 31.23
N LEU A 4 -29.46 -8.60 31.07
CA LEU A 4 -29.60 -7.25 30.55
C LEU A 4 -28.41 -6.95 29.63
N ASP A 5 -28.69 -7.17 28.34
CA ASP A 5 -28.18 -6.53 27.13
C ASP A 5 -26.67 -6.33 26.90
N ASP A 6 -26.15 -7.10 25.94
CA ASP A 6 -24.93 -6.82 25.19
C ASP A 6 -25.02 -5.49 24.42
N LYS A 7 -24.19 -4.50 24.80
CA LYS A 7 -23.65 -3.45 23.92
C LYS A 7 -22.47 -2.77 24.60
N PHE A 8 -21.28 -2.95 24.02
CA PHE A 8 -19.96 -2.74 24.64
C PHE A 8 -19.71 -3.66 25.83
N GLY A 9 -18.68 -4.51 25.74
CA GLY A 9 -18.43 -5.62 26.67
C GLY A 9 -17.98 -5.19 28.06
N ILE A 10 -18.92 -4.71 28.89
CA ILE A 10 -18.73 -4.54 30.34
C ILE A 10 -18.96 -5.90 30.99
N TRP A 11 -17.89 -6.68 31.11
CA TRP A 11 -17.95 -7.94 31.85
C TRP A 11 -18.18 -7.63 33.35
N PRO A 12 -19.17 -8.26 34.01
CA PRO A 12 -19.43 -7.99 35.42
C PRO A 12 -18.26 -8.42 36.29
N LEU A 13 -17.82 -7.54 37.20
CA LEU A 13 -16.77 -7.84 38.17
C LEU A 13 -17.22 -8.98 39.10
N ILE A 14 -16.34 -9.95 39.33
CA ILE A 14 -16.59 -11.06 40.28
C ILE A 14 -16.16 -10.58 41.68
N GLU A 15 -16.98 -10.81 42.70
CA GLU A 15 -16.62 -10.49 44.10
C GLU A 15 -16.26 -11.76 44.88
N TYR A 16 -15.09 -11.78 45.53
CA TYR A 16 -14.63 -12.88 46.38
C TYR A 16 -13.77 -12.35 47.54
N ASN A 17 -14.08 -12.75 48.77
CA ASN A 17 -13.46 -12.25 50.00
C ASN A 17 -13.41 -10.71 50.11
N GLY A 18 -14.44 -10.00 49.63
CA GLY A 18 -14.52 -8.53 49.67
C GLY A 18 -13.72 -7.79 48.59
N TRP A 19 -12.98 -8.51 47.75
CA TRP A 19 -12.28 -7.96 46.58
C TRP A 19 -13.11 -8.13 45.32
N ARG A 20 -13.03 -7.16 44.41
CA ARG A 20 -13.65 -7.19 43.07
C ARG A 20 -12.59 -7.45 42.00
N TYR A 21 -12.81 -8.48 41.20
CA TYR A 21 -11.87 -8.96 40.19
C TYR A 21 -12.47 -8.78 38.79
N PHE A 22 -11.62 -8.43 37.83
CA PHE A 22 -11.99 -8.52 36.42
C PHE A 22 -12.09 -10.01 36.03
N PRO A 23 -13.13 -10.44 35.29
CA PRO A 23 -13.31 -11.84 34.89
C PRO A 23 -12.36 -12.20 33.73
N LEU A 24 -11.06 -12.27 34.02
CA LEU A 24 -10.07 -12.88 33.15
C LEU A 24 -10.50 -14.33 32.82
N PRO A 25 -10.29 -14.85 31.59
CA PRO A 25 -10.69 -16.21 31.25
C PRO A 25 -10.14 -17.29 32.20
N SER A 26 -8.93 -17.07 32.75
CA SER A 26 -8.28 -17.92 33.76
C SER A 26 -8.92 -17.87 35.16
N MET A 27 -9.80 -16.90 35.42
CA MET A 27 -10.54 -16.68 36.67
C MET A 27 -12.05 -16.96 36.52
N VAL A 28 -12.52 -17.35 35.32
CA VAL A 28 -13.93 -17.74 35.10
C VAL A 28 -14.17 -19.14 35.65
N GLY A 29 -14.94 -19.25 36.74
CA GLY A 29 -15.30 -20.52 37.39
C GLY A 29 -15.17 -20.45 38.91
N ASP A 30 -14.54 -21.47 39.50
CA ASP A 30 -14.26 -21.52 40.94
C ASP A 30 -13.02 -20.68 41.28
N VAL A 31 -13.26 -19.38 41.53
CA VAL A 31 -12.24 -18.40 41.92
C VAL A 31 -11.50 -18.84 43.19
N GLY A 32 -12.19 -19.44 44.16
CA GLY A 32 -11.57 -19.90 45.41
C GLY A 32 -10.51 -20.98 45.16
N LYS A 33 -10.85 -21.97 44.33
CA LYS A 33 -9.89 -22.99 43.88
C LYS A 33 -8.72 -22.38 43.10
N ARG A 34 -8.96 -21.40 42.23
CA ARG A 34 -7.90 -20.75 41.44
C ARG A 34 -6.91 -19.97 42.32
N LEU A 35 -7.42 -19.23 43.31
CA LEU A 35 -6.61 -18.49 44.29
C LEU A 35 -5.83 -19.44 45.19
N GLN A 36 -6.41 -20.57 45.60
CA GLN A 36 -5.70 -21.58 46.36
C GLN A 36 -4.53 -22.19 45.56
N GLN A 37 -4.72 -22.47 44.26
CA GLN A 37 -3.63 -22.91 43.37
C GLN A 37 -2.50 -21.88 43.24
N MET A 38 -2.79 -20.57 43.35
CA MET A 38 -1.75 -19.52 43.38
C MET A 38 -0.96 -19.55 44.69
N LYS A 39 -1.64 -19.72 45.84
CA LYS A 39 -0.99 -19.86 47.15
C LYS A 39 -0.09 -21.10 47.23
N ASP A 40 -0.50 -22.18 46.58
CA ASP A 40 0.21 -23.46 46.54
C ASP A 40 1.30 -23.54 45.46
N PHE A 41 1.53 -22.47 44.67
CA PHE A 41 2.54 -22.46 43.62
C PHE A 41 3.97 -22.66 44.15
N ASN A 42 4.70 -23.59 43.53
CA ASN A 42 6.05 -23.95 43.95
C ASN A 42 7.11 -22.94 43.43
N SER A 43 7.31 -21.88 44.21
CA SER A 43 8.37 -20.89 43.94
C SER A 43 9.77 -21.42 44.28
N ARG A 44 10.75 -21.19 43.42
CA ARG A 44 12.20 -21.40 43.65
C ARG A 44 12.79 -20.27 44.50
N ASP A 45 14.00 -20.44 45.00
CA ASP A 45 14.64 -19.50 45.93
C ASP A 45 15.22 -18.26 45.22
N ASP A 46 15.48 -18.39 43.92
CA ASP A 46 15.95 -17.35 43.02
C ASP A 46 14.80 -16.59 42.30
N ASP A 47 13.56 -17.09 42.35
CA ASP A 47 12.39 -16.40 41.78
C ASP A 47 12.26 -14.95 42.28
N VAL A 48 11.79 -14.08 41.40
CA VAL A 48 11.36 -12.72 41.74
C VAL A 48 9.88 -12.55 41.37
N ILE A 49 9.05 -12.08 42.29
CA ILE A 49 7.65 -11.75 42.02
C ILE A 49 7.50 -10.25 41.79
N LEU A 50 7.08 -9.84 40.59
CA LEU A 50 6.61 -8.51 40.26
C LEU A 50 5.10 -8.40 40.55
N ALA A 51 4.77 -7.88 41.72
CA ALA A 51 3.39 -7.60 42.12
C ALA A 51 3.03 -6.15 41.76
N SER A 52 1.92 -5.89 41.06
CA SER A 52 1.54 -4.52 40.70
C SER A 52 0.04 -4.32 40.57
N CYS A 53 -0.45 -3.10 40.84
CA CYS A 53 -1.82 -2.78 40.46
C CYS A 53 -1.96 -2.78 38.93
N TYR A 54 -3.14 -3.12 38.42
CA TYR A 54 -3.40 -3.08 36.99
C TYR A 54 -3.16 -1.66 36.43
N LYS A 55 -2.49 -1.57 35.27
CA LYS A 55 -2.00 -0.32 34.65
C LYS A 55 -0.94 0.49 35.42
N ALA A 56 -0.32 -0.01 36.48
CA ALA A 56 0.74 0.70 37.23
C ALA A 56 2.12 0.77 36.51
N GLY A 57 2.17 0.71 35.17
CA GLY A 57 3.43 0.69 34.41
C GLY A 57 4.16 -0.67 34.38
N THR A 58 3.46 -1.77 34.68
CA THR A 58 4.03 -3.11 34.87
C THR A 58 4.97 -3.57 33.75
N HIS A 59 4.62 -3.33 32.48
CA HIS A 59 5.45 -3.70 31.32
C HIS A 59 6.87 -3.09 31.40
N TRP A 60 6.99 -1.84 31.87
CA TRP A 60 8.26 -1.13 31.93
C TRP A 60 9.14 -1.68 33.06
N ILE A 61 8.57 -1.91 34.24
CA ILE A 61 9.29 -2.50 35.37
C ILE A 61 9.63 -3.98 35.11
N HIS A 62 8.77 -4.71 34.40
CA HIS A 62 9.06 -6.08 33.94
C HIS A 62 10.31 -6.10 33.05
N GLU A 63 10.36 -5.23 32.03
CA GLU A 63 11.52 -5.17 31.13
C GLU A 63 12.80 -4.74 31.86
N ILE A 64 12.74 -3.70 32.70
CA ILE A 64 13.89 -3.28 33.54
C ILE A 64 14.36 -4.43 34.44
N THR A 65 13.44 -5.16 35.06
CA THR A 65 13.79 -6.29 35.93
C THR A 65 14.42 -7.43 35.12
N SER A 66 13.85 -7.77 33.96
CA SER A 66 14.40 -8.73 33.00
C SER A 66 15.83 -8.36 32.57
N MET A 67 16.07 -7.09 32.22
CA MET A 67 17.41 -6.58 31.89
C MET A 67 18.41 -6.73 33.04
N LEU A 68 17.99 -6.40 34.27
CA LEU A 68 18.84 -6.49 35.47
C LEU A 68 19.17 -7.94 35.84
N LEU A 69 18.21 -8.87 35.74
CA LEU A 69 18.43 -10.29 36.00
C LEU A 69 19.36 -10.92 34.95
N ASN A 70 19.18 -10.57 33.67
CA ASN A 70 19.97 -11.08 32.56
C ASN A 70 21.27 -10.30 32.28
N GLN A 71 21.56 -9.25 33.06
CA GLN A 71 22.74 -8.38 32.92
C GLN A 71 22.92 -7.79 31.51
N THR A 72 21.81 -7.40 30.87
CA THR A 72 21.79 -6.83 29.50
C THR A 72 21.22 -5.42 29.48
N THR A 73 21.55 -4.66 28.43
CA THR A 73 20.96 -3.34 28.12
C THR A 73 20.12 -3.36 26.84
N GLU A 74 19.94 -4.52 26.22
CA GLU A 74 19.17 -4.66 24.97
C GLU A 74 17.66 -4.69 25.26
N TYR A 75 16.92 -3.76 24.67
CA TYR A 75 15.46 -3.72 24.74
C TYR A 75 14.86 -4.72 23.75
N ASN A 76 14.13 -5.72 24.26
CA ASN A 76 13.60 -6.80 23.44
C ASN A 76 12.07 -6.88 23.53
N THR A 77 11.41 -6.30 22.54
CA THR A 77 9.94 -6.27 22.41
C THR A 77 9.26 -7.65 22.42
N LYS A 78 10.02 -8.74 22.29
CA LYS A 78 9.51 -10.12 22.38
C LYS A 78 9.50 -10.68 23.81
N HIS A 79 10.24 -10.11 24.78
CA HIS A 79 10.27 -10.66 26.14
C HIS A 79 8.88 -10.66 26.79
N TRP A 80 8.10 -9.60 26.60
CA TRP A 80 6.73 -9.53 27.13
C TRP A 80 5.79 -10.63 26.59
N THR A 81 6.01 -11.11 25.37
CA THR A 81 5.16 -12.14 24.75
C THR A 81 5.71 -13.56 24.89
N SER A 82 6.96 -13.74 25.33
CA SER A 82 7.61 -15.06 25.44
C SER A 82 8.09 -15.44 26.84
N LEU A 83 8.20 -14.49 27.79
CA LEU A 83 8.75 -14.72 29.14
C LEU A 83 7.87 -14.16 30.28
N ASN A 84 6.71 -13.60 29.97
CA ASN A 84 5.77 -13.06 30.95
C ASN A 84 4.98 -14.19 31.64
N LEU A 85 5.45 -14.63 32.80
CA LEU A 85 4.81 -15.67 33.61
C LEU A 85 3.80 -15.04 34.58
N GLN A 86 2.52 -15.00 34.24
CA GLN A 86 1.47 -14.45 35.10
C GLN A 86 0.93 -15.52 36.05
N LEU A 87 1.03 -15.28 37.36
CA LEU A 87 0.55 -16.22 38.38
C LEU A 87 -0.96 -16.47 38.29
N GLU A 88 -1.72 -15.57 37.67
CA GLU A 88 -3.15 -15.68 37.36
C GLU A 88 -3.45 -16.71 36.25
N TRP A 89 -2.50 -17.06 35.38
CA TRP A 89 -2.71 -17.99 34.25
C TRP A 89 -2.16 -19.40 34.56
N PRO A 90 -3.00 -20.45 34.60
CA PRO A 90 -2.54 -21.81 34.93
C PRO A 90 -1.61 -22.43 33.89
N GLU A 91 -1.66 -21.97 32.64
CA GLU A 91 -0.85 -22.49 31.54
C GLU A 91 0.63 -22.14 31.74
N ASP A 92 0.89 -20.91 32.21
CA ASP A 92 2.21 -20.37 32.55
C ASP A 92 2.94 -21.21 33.60
N TYR A 93 2.23 -22.00 34.42
CA TYR A 93 2.86 -22.82 35.46
C TYR A 93 3.71 -23.94 34.83
N LYS A 94 3.26 -24.51 33.71
CA LYS A 94 4.04 -25.53 32.97
C LYS A 94 5.27 -24.93 32.30
N PHE A 95 5.14 -23.72 31.77
CA PHE A 95 6.27 -22.97 31.21
C PHE A 95 7.27 -22.61 32.32
N ALA A 96 6.80 -22.10 33.45
CA ALA A 96 7.61 -21.79 34.63
C ALA A 96 8.33 -23.02 35.22
N GLU A 97 7.73 -24.21 35.18
CA GLU A 97 8.39 -25.45 35.60
C GLU A 97 9.53 -25.85 34.64
N ALA A 98 9.33 -25.68 33.33
CA ALA A 98 10.30 -26.06 32.30
C ALA A 98 11.50 -25.11 32.16
N MET A 99 11.40 -23.86 32.60
CA MET A 99 12.49 -22.88 32.52
C MET A 99 13.68 -23.27 33.42
N SER A 100 14.90 -23.22 32.90
CA SER A 100 16.14 -23.37 33.68
C SER A 100 16.70 -22.06 34.21
N GLU A 101 16.26 -20.94 33.65
CA GLU A 101 16.69 -19.58 33.99
C GLU A 101 15.94 -19.03 35.23
N GLN A 102 16.46 -17.93 35.79
CA GLN A 102 15.86 -17.25 36.93
C GLN A 102 14.50 -16.64 36.53
N ARG A 103 13.44 -16.99 37.27
CA ARG A 103 12.06 -16.68 36.85
C ARG A 103 11.60 -15.32 37.39
N LEU A 104 11.11 -14.47 36.49
CA LEU A 104 10.34 -13.28 36.83
C LEU A 104 8.85 -13.63 36.72
N LEU A 105 8.17 -13.71 37.86
CA LEU A 105 6.76 -14.03 37.97
C LEU A 105 5.97 -12.74 38.15
N GLN A 106 4.83 -12.56 37.48
CA GLN A 106 3.98 -11.39 37.63
C GLN A 106 2.69 -11.72 38.38
N SER A 107 2.16 -10.76 39.15
CA SER A 107 0.77 -10.82 39.64
C SER A 107 0.13 -9.45 39.81
N HIS A 108 -1.18 -9.39 39.62
CA HIS A 108 -2.03 -8.24 39.90
C HIS A 108 -2.93 -8.40 41.14
N LEU A 109 -2.80 -9.53 41.85
CA LEU A 109 -3.63 -9.80 43.01
C LEU A 109 -3.08 -9.20 44.32
N PRO A 110 -3.95 -8.97 45.32
CA PRO A 110 -3.53 -8.61 46.67
C PRO A 110 -2.49 -9.58 47.25
N PHE A 111 -1.57 -9.03 48.06
CA PHE A 111 -0.45 -9.76 48.66
C PHE A 111 -0.82 -11.08 49.34
N GLU A 112 -2.01 -11.15 49.95
CA GLU A 112 -2.53 -12.34 50.64
C GLU A 112 -2.80 -13.55 49.73
N PHE A 113 -2.81 -13.36 48.40
CA PHE A 113 -3.00 -14.42 47.39
C PHE A 113 -1.70 -14.84 46.68
N LEU A 114 -0.56 -14.23 47.00
CA LEU A 114 0.74 -14.65 46.47
C LEU A 114 1.18 -16.01 47.04
N PRO A 115 2.14 -16.71 46.40
CA PRO A 115 2.55 -18.05 46.81
C PRO A 115 3.06 -18.06 48.26
N THR A 116 2.42 -18.85 49.12
CA THR A 116 2.67 -18.82 50.57
C THR A 116 4.08 -19.31 50.91
N ALA A 117 4.61 -20.27 50.13
CA ALA A 117 6.00 -20.70 50.22
C ALA A 117 7.00 -19.58 49.90
N HIS A 118 6.70 -18.69 48.96
CA HIS A 118 7.55 -17.55 48.58
C HIS A 118 7.62 -16.50 49.68
N ILE A 119 6.46 -16.18 50.28
CA ILE A 119 6.36 -15.25 51.41
C ILE A 119 7.12 -15.80 52.63
N ASN A 120 6.84 -17.04 53.02
CA ASN A 120 7.37 -17.63 54.27
C ASN A 120 8.90 -17.75 54.29
N LYS A 121 9.55 -17.87 53.12
CA LYS A 121 11.02 -17.92 53.00
C LYS A 121 11.69 -16.55 52.79
N GLY A 122 10.91 -15.47 52.72
CA GLY A 122 11.42 -14.11 52.52
C GLY A 122 12.05 -13.87 51.15
N ALA A 123 11.54 -14.53 50.11
CA ALA A 123 12.03 -14.36 48.74
C ALA A 123 11.60 -12.99 48.15
N LYS A 124 12.19 -12.63 46.99
CA LYS A 124 12.18 -11.26 46.48
C LYS A 124 10.86 -10.90 45.80
N ILE A 125 10.16 -9.91 46.37
CA ILE A 125 8.96 -9.32 45.79
C ILE A 125 9.25 -7.86 45.42
N ILE A 126 9.04 -7.49 44.16
CA ILE A 126 9.04 -6.11 43.66
C ILE A 126 7.58 -5.67 43.61
N TYR A 127 7.19 -4.71 44.44
CA TYR A 127 5.84 -4.14 44.42
C TYR A 127 5.80 -2.81 43.66
N VAL A 128 4.95 -2.70 42.64
CA VAL A 128 4.74 -1.48 41.85
C VAL A 128 3.36 -0.91 42.15
N SER A 129 3.34 0.13 42.99
CA SER A 129 2.15 0.92 43.24
C SER A 129 2.05 2.07 42.23
N PRO A 130 0.86 2.40 41.73
CA PRO A 130 0.64 3.73 41.17
C PRO A 130 0.77 4.74 42.31
N PHE A 131 1.63 5.75 42.14
CA PHE A 131 1.67 6.95 43.01
C PHE A 131 0.40 7.83 42.87
N ARG A 132 -0.47 7.45 41.93
CA ARG A 132 -1.71 8.07 41.51
C ARG A 132 -2.88 7.36 42.21
N SER A 133 -3.24 7.82 43.41
CA SER A 133 -4.35 7.27 44.21
C SER A 133 -5.07 8.35 45.02
N VAL A 134 -6.38 8.19 45.16
CA VAL A 134 -7.25 9.03 46.03
C VAL A 134 -7.30 8.51 47.48
N ASN A 135 -6.71 7.33 47.75
CA ASN A 135 -6.61 6.78 49.11
C ASN A 135 -5.45 7.46 49.87
N ASP A 136 -5.77 8.11 50.98
CA ASP A 136 -4.81 8.85 51.80
C ASP A 136 -3.73 7.95 52.44
N GLU A 137 -4.03 6.69 52.75
CA GLU A 137 -3.02 5.74 53.25
C GLU A 137 -1.95 5.46 52.19
N MET A 138 -2.37 5.22 50.94
CA MET A 138 -1.46 5.00 49.81
C MET A 138 -0.66 6.25 49.47
N TYR A 139 -1.28 7.43 49.55
CA TYR A 139 -0.58 8.71 49.40
C TYR A 139 0.49 8.91 50.49
N ASN A 140 0.16 8.63 51.76
CA ASN A 140 1.11 8.74 52.86
C ASN A 140 2.25 7.73 52.73
N VAL A 141 1.97 6.49 52.30
CA VAL A 141 3.01 5.51 51.96
C VAL A 141 3.91 6.02 50.84
N ALA A 142 3.35 6.61 49.79
CA ALA A 142 4.13 7.22 48.70
C ALA A 142 5.07 8.32 49.18
N CYS A 143 4.61 9.24 50.05
CA CYS A 143 5.45 10.30 50.64
C CYS A 143 6.61 9.69 51.47
N ASN A 144 6.31 8.73 52.35
CA ASN A 144 7.32 8.07 53.18
C ASN A 144 8.36 7.31 52.32
N LEU A 145 7.95 6.70 51.21
CA LEU A 145 8.86 6.04 50.27
C LEU A 145 9.70 7.06 49.50
N ALA A 146 9.12 8.17 49.05
CA ALA A 146 9.85 9.23 48.37
C ALA A 146 10.97 9.81 49.26
N GLU A 147 10.67 10.14 50.53
CA GLU A 147 11.67 10.56 51.51
C GLU A 147 12.76 9.49 51.73
N ARG A 148 12.36 8.22 51.92
CA ARG A 148 13.29 7.10 52.19
C ARG A 148 14.26 6.84 51.03
N TYR A 149 13.82 7.04 49.78
CA TYR A 149 14.63 6.78 48.59
C TYR A 149 15.19 8.04 47.93
N GLY A 150 15.02 9.22 48.55
CA GLY A 150 15.58 10.48 48.05
C GLY A 150 14.89 11.02 46.79
N ILE A 151 13.64 10.63 46.53
CA ILE A 151 12.84 11.16 45.43
C ILE A 151 12.31 12.55 45.85
N PRO A 152 12.46 13.60 45.02
CA PRO A 152 11.94 14.92 45.35
C PRO A 152 10.42 14.90 45.61
N LEU A 153 9.98 15.41 46.77
CA LEU A 153 8.55 15.56 47.08
C LEU A 153 7.82 16.42 46.05
N TRP A 154 8.53 17.33 45.36
CA TRP A 154 7.99 18.12 44.24
C TRP A 154 7.43 17.23 43.12
N GLU A 155 8.18 16.22 42.67
CA GLU A 155 7.74 15.30 41.60
C GLU A 155 6.54 14.46 42.02
N LEU A 156 6.55 13.98 43.27
CA LEU A 156 5.43 13.24 43.83
C LEU A 156 4.17 14.12 43.89
N TYR A 157 4.30 15.36 44.35
CA TYR A 157 3.18 16.31 44.45
C TYR A 157 2.66 16.74 43.07
N MET A 158 3.53 16.94 42.08
CA MET A 158 3.10 17.32 40.74
C MET A 158 2.37 16.17 40.07
N SER A 159 2.94 14.95 40.16
CA SER A 159 2.32 13.73 39.66
C SER A 159 0.99 13.40 40.37
N HIS A 160 0.84 13.77 41.64
CA HIS A 160 -0.42 13.65 42.38
C HIS A 160 -1.45 14.69 41.91
N LEU A 161 -1.04 15.95 41.70
CA LEU A 161 -1.94 16.99 41.19
C LEU A 161 -2.48 16.66 39.79
N GLU A 162 -1.61 16.23 38.87
CA GLU A 162 -2.00 15.75 37.54
C GLU A 162 -3.07 14.64 37.65
N PHE A 163 -2.82 13.66 38.52
CA PHE A 163 -3.79 12.60 38.76
C PHE A 163 -5.11 13.10 39.35
N LEU A 164 -5.11 14.09 40.25
CA LEU A 164 -6.37 14.60 40.80
C LEU A 164 -7.28 15.18 39.71
N PHE A 165 -6.73 15.89 38.71
CA PHE A 165 -7.50 16.34 37.55
C PHE A 165 -7.97 15.19 36.62
N ASP A 166 -7.17 14.13 36.45
CA ASP A 166 -7.51 12.93 35.67
C ASP A 166 -8.48 11.97 36.40
N SER A 167 -8.61 12.09 37.73
CA SER A 167 -9.30 11.11 38.58
C SER A 167 -10.83 11.13 38.50
N GLY A 168 -11.44 12.11 37.80
CA GLY A 168 -12.89 12.27 37.68
C GLY A 168 -13.58 12.73 38.97
N LEU A 169 -12.83 13.21 39.97
CA LEU A 169 -13.37 13.83 41.18
C LEU A 169 -14.02 15.19 40.88
N ALA A 170 -14.98 15.59 41.70
CA ALA A 170 -15.53 16.94 41.67
C ALA A 170 -14.45 17.97 42.05
N ILE A 171 -14.49 19.13 41.40
CA ILE A 171 -13.46 20.16 41.55
C ILE A 171 -13.35 20.69 42.99
N GLU A 172 -14.45 20.71 43.73
CA GLU A 172 -14.49 21.05 45.16
C GLU A 172 -13.71 20.04 46.02
N GLU A 173 -13.76 18.74 45.68
CA GLU A 173 -12.99 17.70 46.37
C GLU A 173 -11.50 17.78 46.01
N ILE A 174 -11.18 18.13 44.75
CA ILE A 174 -9.80 18.40 44.33
C ILE A 174 -9.23 19.61 45.10
N GLU A 175 -9.98 20.71 45.20
CA GLU A 175 -9.58 21.90 45.98
C GLU A 175 -9.36 21.55 47.46
N GLU A 176 -10.28 20.80 48.08
CA GLU A 176 -10.14 20.34 49.46
C GLU A 176 -8.88 19.47 49.65
N ARG A 177 -8.65 18.47 48.79
CA ARG A 177 -7.49 17.56 48.88
C ARG A 177 -6.17 18.29 48.71
N VAL A 178 -6.05 19.16 47.70
CA VAL A 178 -4.85 19.97 47.43
C VAL A 178 -4.52 20.89 48.61
N LYS A 179 -5.56 21.48 49.23
CA LYS A 179 -5.45 22.34 50.40
C LYS A 179 -5.05 21.56 51.66
N ASN A 180 -5.73 20.45 51.95
CA ASN A 180 -5.48 19.61 53.13
C ASN A 180 -4.07 18.99 53.11
N LYS A 181 -3.56 18.63 51.94
CA LYS A 181 -2.19 18.10 51.75
C LYS A 181 -1.11 19.18 51.64
N ASN A 182 -1.49 20.45 51.54
CA ASN A 182 -0.60 21.62 51.48
C ASN A 182 0.53 21.48 50.42
N ILE A 183 0.22 20.96 49.24
CA ILE A 183 1.23 20.69 48.20
C ILE A 183 1.67 21.93 47.42
N VAL A 184 0.79 22.93 47.30
CA VAL A 184 0.96 24.12 46.44
C VAL A 184 2.22 24.94 46.75
N PRO A 185 2.59 25.22 48.02
CA PRO A 185 3.83 25.97 48.32
C PRO A 185 5.09 25.26 47.84
N THR A 186 5.09 23.94 47.84
CA THR A 186 6.20 23.13 47.31
C THR A 186 6.23 23.23 45.79
N LEU A 187 5.09 23.10 45.11
CA LEU A 187 5.00 23.17 43.65
C LEU A 187 5.48 24.52 43.10
N ILE A 188 5.04 25.63 43.70
CA ILE A 188 5.40 26.99 43.31
C ILE A 188 6.92 27.28 43.48
N SER A 189 7.66 26.47 44.25
CA SER A 189 9.12 26.63 44.37
C SER A 189 9.88 26.43 43.05
N GLN A 190 9.28 25.76 42.06
CA GLN A 190 9.82 25.59 40.71
C GLN A 190 8.80 26.10 39.68
N PRO A 191 8.68 27.44 39.52
CA PRO A 191 7.52 28.05 38.85
C PRO A 191 7.45 27.76 37.34
N GLU A 192 8.58 27.76 36.64
CA GLU A 192 8.63 27.49 35.20
C GLU A 192 8.22 26.04 34.88
N GLU A 193 8.77 25.08 35.62
CA GLU A 193 8.49 23.65 35.44
C GLU A 193 7.06 23.29 35.87
N PHE A 194 6.57 23.88 36.97
CA PHE A 194 5.19 23.73 37.40
C PHE A 194 4.21 24.23 36.32
N ALA A 195 4.44 25.42 35.75
CA ALA A 195 3.57 25.95 34.71
C ALA A 195 3.65 25.15 33.40
N GLU A 196 4.83 24.63 33.03
CA GLU A 196 4.98 23.79 31.84
C GLU A 196 4.28 22.43 32.01
N ARG A 197 4.40 21.78 33.17
CA ARG A 197 3.67 20.54 33.49
C ARG A 197 2.15 20.77 33.51
N MET A 198 1.68 21.86 34.14
CA MET A 198 0.26 22.26 34.11
C MET A 198 -0.26 22.47 32.66
N ARG A 199 0.53 23.14 31.82
CA ARG A 199 0.20 23.42 30.40
C ARG A 199 0.19 22.17 29.52
N THR A 200 1.05 21.20 29.80
CA THR A 200 1.27 20.01 28.94
C THR A 200 0.48 18.79 29.40
N SER A 201 0.21 18.66 30.70
CA SER A 201 -0.30 17.43 31.32
C SER A 201 -1.69 17.58 31.97
N ILE A 202 -2.19 18.81 32.15
CA ILE A 202 -3.53 19.06 32.72
C ILE A 202 -4.39 19.83 31.73
N TYR A 203 -3.92 20.99 31.24
CA TYR A 203 -4.69 21.85 30.35
C TYR A 203 -5.30 21.17 29.09
N PRO A 204 -4.62 20.22 28.40
CA PRO A 204 -5.17 19.60 27.19
C PRO A 204 -6.40 18.72 27.42
N ASP A 205 -6.60 18.22 28.64
CA ASP A 205 -7.70 17.34 29.02
C ASP A 205 -8.82 18.08 29.79
N LEU A 206 -8.73 19.40 29.96
CA LEU A 206 -9.78 20.21 30.58
C LEU A 206 -10.91 20.50 29.59
N ASP A 207 -12.16 20.28 30.03
CA ASP A 207 -13.35 20.70 29.30
C ASP A 207 -13.44 22.24 29.27
N GLY A 208 -13.48 22.80 28.05
CA GLY A 208 -13.62 24.24 27.83
C GLY A 208 -14.96 24.82 28.32
N THR A 209 -15.95 23.97 28.63
CA THR A 209 -17.24 24.33 29.20
C THR A 209 -17.28 24.27 30.73
N ASP A 210 -16.36 23.56 31.38
CA ASP A 210 -16.27 23.52 32.85
C ASP A 210 -15.59 24.78 33.39
N HIS A 211 -16.42 25.80 33.55
CA HIS A 211 -16.03 27.10 34.06
C HIS A 211 -15.47 27.07 35.50
N THR A 212 -15.84 26.08 36.32
CA THR A 212 -15.37 25.99 37.70
C THR A 212 -13.97 25.39 37.75
N THR A 213 -13.74 24.31 36.99
CA THR A 213 -12.42 23.69 36.82
C THR A 213 -11.42 24.62 36.15
N LEU A 214 -11.82 25.38 35.12
CA LEU A 214 -10.97 26.41 34.50
C LEU A 214 -10.59 27.53 35.47
N ILE A 215 -11.53 28.00 36.32
CA ILE A 215 -11.20 28.98 37.37
C ILE A 215 -10.18 28.41 38.34
N TYR A 216 -10.32 27.15 38.76
CA TYR A 216 -9.40 26.54 39.72
C TYR A 216 -8.00 26.34 39.11
N TYR A 217 -7.90 25.82 37.88
CA TYR A 217 -6.65 25.68 37.13
C TYR A 217 -5.87 27.01 37.04
N PHE A 218 -6.52 28.10 36.62
CA PHE A 218 -5.85 29.40 36.56
C PHE A 218 -5.61 30.04 37.94
N THR A 219 -6.32 29.60 38.99
CA THR A 219 -6.06 30.02 40.38
C THR A 219 -4.77 29.40 40.90
N LEU A 220 -4.50 28.13 40.57
CA LEU A 220 -3.21 27.49 40.87
C LEU A 220 -2.05 28.19 40.13
N LEU A 221 -2.24 28.56 38.87
CA LEU A 221 -1.22 29.28 38.08
C LEU A 221 -1.02 30.75 38.47
N ALA A 222 -2.01 31.42 39.07
CA ALA A 222 -1.88 32.82 39.48
C ALA A 222 -0.79 33.04 40.56
N GLY A 223 -0.44 32.00 41.33
CA GLY A 223 0.65 32.05 42.31
C GLY A 223 2.06 31.98 41.72
N VAL A 224 2.21 31.82 40.39
CA VAL A 224 3.45 31.37 39.74
C VAL A 224 4.24 32.52 39.08
N GLY A 225 3.61 33.68 38.86
CA GLY A 225 4.25 34.87 38.25
C GLY A 225 3.72 35.22 36.85
N ASP A 226 4.52 35.95 36.05
CA ASP A 226 4.11 36.50 34.74
C ASP A 226 4.08 35.46 33.60
N VAL A 227 3.74 34.20 33.92
CA VAL A 227 3.65 33.10 32.95
C VAL A 227 2.45 33.31 32.03
N LYS A 228 2.68 33.24 30.72
CA LYS A 228 1.70 33.57 29.67
C LYS A 228 1.25 32.34 28.91
N GLN A 229 0.03 31.90 29.16
CA GLN A 229 -0.63 30.85 28.40
C GLN A 229 -1.46 31.47 27.27
N GLY A 230 -1.14 31.15 26.01
CA GLY A 230 -1.76 31.79 24.85
C GLY A 230 -1.44 33.30 24.73
N GLY A 231 -0.33 33.76 25.31
CA GLY A 231 0.05 35.17 25.36
C GLY A 231 -0.63 36.00 26.46
N ILE A 232 -1.49 35.40 27.28
CA ILE A 232 -2.23 36.06 28.38
C ILE A 232 -1.78 35.46 29.73
N THR A 233 -1.65 36.31 30.75
CA THR A 233 -1.26 35.92 32.11
C THR A 233 -2.41 35.23 32.86
N ALA A 234 -2.09 34.34 33.80
CA ALA A 234 -3.10 33.62 34.60
C ALA A 234 -4.09 34.56 35.31
N ASP A 235 -3.61 35.68 35.88
CA ASP A 235 -4.45 36.74 36.46
C ASP A 235 -5.48 37.33 35.48
N ASN A 236 -5.09 37.50 34.21
CA ASN A 236 -5.97 38.06 33.20
C ASN A 236 -6.96 37.01 32.70
N HIS A 237 -6.56 35.73 32.58
CA HIS A 237 -7.50 34.61 32.38
C HIS A 237 -8.54 34.55 33.51
N LEU A 238 -8.13 34.64 34.78
CA LEU A 238 -9.06 34.69 35.93
C LEU A 238 -10.02 35.89 35.87
N LYS A 239 -9.52 37.08 35.52
CA LYS A 239 -10.37 38.28 35.37
C LYS A 239 -11.36 38.15 34.22
N LEU A 240 -11.02 37.43 33.16
CA LEU A 240 -11.91 37.15 32.03
C LEU A 240 -12.98 36.13 32.45
N LEU A 241 -12.58 34.95 32.96
CA LEU A 241 -13.50 33.91 33.46
C LEU A 241 -14.49 34.46 34.51
N LYS A 242 -13.99 35.19 35.52
CA LYS A 242 -14.86 35.77 36.56
C LYS A 242 -15.85 36.82 36.02
N LYS A 243 -15.55 37.49 34.90
CA LYS A 243 -16.49 38.39 34.20
C LYS A 243 -17.51 37.62 33.35
N LEU A 244 -17.10 36.52 32.72
CA LEU A 244 -17.98 35.65 31.92
C LEU A 244 -19.08 34.99 32.77
N LYS A 245 -18.78 34.67 34.04
CA LYS A 245 -19.75 34.08 34.99
C LYS A 245 -21.05 34.89 35.17
N GLY A 246 -21.06 36.19 34.87
CA GLY A 246 -22.24 37.06 34.95
C GLY A 246 -23.06 37.19 33.65
N VAL A 247 -22.58 36.63 32.54
CA VAL A 247 -23.25 36.65 31.21
C VAL A 247 -23.75 35.25 30.81
N ALA A 248 -23.33 34.23 31.56
CA ALA A 248 -23.51 32.80 31.34
C ALA A 248 -24.93 32.24 31.59
N ILE A 249 -25.99 32.99 31.31
CA ILE A 249 -27.37 32.46 31.30
C ILE A 249 -27.79 32.06 29.87
N ASP A 250 -27.29 32.75 28.84
CA ASP A 250 -27.61 32.47 27.43
C ASP A 250 -26.38 32.08 26.58
N TRP A 251 -25.57 31.14 27.08
CA TRP A 251 -24.93 30.10 26.24
C TRP A 251 -23.77 30.49 25.30
N TRP A 252 -24.05 31.37 24.33
CA TRP A 252 -23.36 31.32 23.04
C TRP A 252 -23.19 32.72 22.40
N ILE A 253 -21.92 33.15 22.36
CA ILE A 253 -21.26 34.04 21.36
C ILE A 253 -20.73 35.40 21.86
N LEU A 254 -19.40 35.41 22.15
CA LEU A 254 -18.41 36.51 22.05
C LEU A 254 -18.57 37.75 22.95
N HIS A 255 -17.57 38.60 23.24
CA HIS A 255 -16.19 38.88 22.75
C HIS A 255 -15.30 39.17 24.01
N PRO A 256 -14.14 39.91 24.05
CA PRO A 256 -13.31 40.58 23.02
C PRO A 256 -11.76 40.43 23.17
N SER A 257 -11.07 39.91 22.15
CA SER A 257 -9.88 40.60 21.58
C SER A 257 -9.69 40.18 20.13
N VAL A 258 -9.17 41.05 19.26
CA VAL A 258 -8.94 40.72 17.83
C VAL A 258 -8.03 39.50 17.70
N VAL A 259 -7.02 39.41 18.56
CA VAL A 259 -6.06 38.30 18.61
C VAL A 259 -6.73 37.01 19.07
N HIS A 260 -7.60 37.02 20.09
CA HIS A 260 -8.29 35.81 20.53
C HIS A 260 -9.37 35.33 19.56
N CYS A 261 -10.00 36.21 18.78
CA CYS A 261 -10.96 35.76 17.77
C CYS A 261 -10.24 35.21 16.53
N ALA A 262 -9.13 35.82 16.10
CA ALA A 262 -8.26 35.23 15.08
C ALA A 262 -7.64 33.90 15.56
N TRP A 263 -7.24 33.78 16.83
CA TRP A 263 -6.67 32.56 17.40
C TRP A 263 -7.69 31.46 17.64
N ALA A 264 -8.90 31.78 18.14
CA ALA A 264 -9.99 30.82 18.29
C ALA A 264 -10.45 30.30 16.91
N VAL A 265 -10.57 31.19 15.91
CA VAL A 265 -10.82 30.76 14.51
C VAL A 265 -9.64 29.96 13.95
N LYS A 266 -8.39 30.22 14.36
CA LYS A 266 -7.23 29.40 13.96
C LYS A 266 -7.26 27.99 14.60
N GLN A 267 -7.72 27.87 15.85
CA GLN A 267 -7.92 26.59 16.55
C GLN A 267 -9.12 25.81 16.01
N PHE A 268 -10.16 26.50 15.55
CA PHE A 268 -11.37 25.96 14.90
C PHE A 268 -11.10 25.04 13.70
N TRP A 269 -9.88 25.10 13.16
CA TRP A 269 -9.41 24.39 11.98
C TRP A 269 -8.01 23.77 12.19
N SER A 270 -7.66 23.47 13.46
CA SER A 270 -6.35 22.98 13.85
C SER A 270 -6.43 21.50 14.23
N THR A 271 -5.97 20.62 13.35
CA THR A 271 -5.96 19.16 13.55
C THR A 271 -4.86 18.66 14.51
N ASP A 272 -4.03 19.55 15.06
CA ASP A 272 -2.85 19.20 15.88
C ASP A 272 -3.18 18.81 17.34
N THR A 273 -4.40 18.34 17.59
CA THR A 273 -4.80 17.71 18.85
C THR A 273 -5.23 16.26 18.56
N LYS A 274 -4.46 15.28 19.05
CA LYS A 274 -4.65 13.83 18.82
C LYS A 274 -5.89 13.23 19.53
N LYS A 275 -6.85 14.07 19.89
CA LYS A 275 -8.18 13.73 20.39
C LYS A 275 -9.15 14.78 19.83
N VAL A 276 -9.66 14.55 18.62
CA VAL A 276 -10.88 15.24 18.17
C VAL A 276 -12.04 14.51 18.84
N PRO A 277 -12.83 15.15 19.73
CA PRO A 277 -14.06 14.55 20.22
C PRO A 277 -15.08 14.47 19.08
N ASP A 278 -16.06 13.55 19.17
CA ASP A 278 -17.18 13.35 18.22
C ASP A 278 -18.17 14.55 18.10
N SER A 279 -17.70 15.77 18.36
CA SER A 279 -18.46 17.01 18.31
C SER A 279 -17.73 18.08 17.49
N THR A 280 -17.44 17.79 16.22
CA THR A 280 -17.20 18.86 15.23
C THR A 280 -18.43 19.76 15.19
N LEU A 281 -18.26 21.06 15.43
CA LEU A 281 -19.36 22.03 15.39
C LEU A 281 -20.08 21.98 14.03
N GLU A 282 -21.39 21.77 14.08
CA GLU A 282 -22.27 21.75 12.89
C GLU A 282 -22.07 23.00 12.03
N VAL A 283 -22.18 22.86 10.70
CA VAL A 283 -21.91 23.94 9.74
C VAL A 283 -22.75 25.18 10.06
N GLU A 284 -24.00 24.98 10.48
CA GLU A 284 -24.95 25.99 10.94
C GLU A 284 -24.42 26.77 12.16
N CYS A 285 -23.87 26.07 13.15
CA CYS A 285 -23.22 26.70 14.31
C CYS A 285 -21.97 27.49 13.89
N ARG A 286 -21.15 26.94 12.98
CA ARG A 286 -19.97 27.63 12.45
C ARG A 286 -20.35 28.92 11.72
N GLN A 287 -21.38 28.89 10.88
CA GLN A 287 -21.88 30.09 10.18
C GLN A 287 -22.37 31.15 11.16
N GLU A 288 -23.17 30.79 12.17
CA GLU A 288 -23.73 31.78 13.11
C GLU A 288 -22.65 32.44 13.97
N ILE A 289 -21.62 31.70 14.39
CA ILE A 289 -20.44 32.26 15.06
C ILE A 289 -19.75 33.29 14.17
N VAL A 290 -19.47 32.97 12.91
CA VAL A 290 -18.81 33.89 11.98
C VAL A 290 -19.70 35.10 11.67
N LYS A 291 -21.02 34.92 11.44
CA LYS A 291 -22.00 36.00 11.23
C LYS A 291 -22.02 37.00 12.39
N ARG A 292 -22.05 36.52 13.64
CA ARG A 292 -22.02 37.40 14.82
C ARG A 292 -20.64 38.06 15.02
N THR A 293 -19.54 37.35 14.78
CA THR A 293 -18.17 37.93 14.82
C THR A 293 -18.03 39.07 13.80
N LEU A 294 -18.47 38.84 12.57
CA LEU A 294 -18.44 39.80 11.46
C LEU A 294 -19.32 41.03 11.73
N LYS A 295 -20.47 40.84 12.39
CA LYS A 295 -21.32 41.94 12.85
C LYS A 295 -20.60 42.79 13.92
N PHE A 296 -19.88 42.16 14.84
CA PHE A 296 -19.10 42.86 15.87
C PHE A 296 -17.91 43.63 15.28
N THR A 297 -17.11 43.01 14.39
CA THR A 297 -15.97 43.70 13.75
C THR A 297 -16.43 44.91 12.94
N LYS A 298 -17.50 44.78 12.15
CA LYS A 298 -18.12 45.91 11.41
C LYS A 298 -18.63 47.02 12.36
N GLN A 299 -19.20 46.68 13.51
CA GLN A 299 -19.66 47.67 14.51
C GLN A 299 -18.52 48.39 15.25
N HIS A 300 -17.36 47.76 15.42
CA HIS A 300 -16.21 48.34 16.10
C HIS A 300 -15.26 49.10 15.18
N GLY A 301 -15.12 48.69 13.91
CA GLY A 301 -14.35 49.43 12.90
C GLY A 301 -14.84 50.86 12.64
N GLY A 302 -16.14 51.12 12.79
CA GLY A 302 -16.72 52.47 12.63
C GLY A 302 -16.45 53.44 13.79
N LYS A 303 -15.96 52.97 14.95
CA LYS A 303 -15.74 53.82 16.13
C LYS A 303 -14.27 54.22 16.21
N LYS A 304 -13.94 55.44 15.77
CA LYS A 304 -12.63 56.08 16.01
C LYS A 304 -12.35 56.22 17.52
N LYS A 305 -11.75 55.20 18.12
CA LYS A 305 -11.01 55.26 19.38
C LYS A 305 -9.57 54.87 19.12
N LYS A 306 -8.67 55.36 19.99
CA LYS A 306 -7.22 55.20 19.86
C LYS A 306 -6.85 53.77 19.49
N GLN A 307 -5.98 53.66 18.48
CA GLN A 307 -5.24 52.45 18.14
C GLN A 307 -4.55 51.94 19.42
N ASP A 308 -4.85 50.71 19.84
CA ASP A 308 -4.20 50.10 21.01
C ASP A 308 -2.71 49.87 20.72
N ASP A 309 -1.84 50.15 21.70
CA ASP A 309 -0.38 49.90 21.68
C ASP A 309 0.00 48.41 21.64
N SER A 310 -0.92 47.53 21.20
CA SER A 310 -0.82 46.07 21.20
C SER A 310 0.05 45.49 20.08
N GLY A 311 0.67 46.32 19.24
CA GLY A 311 1.56 45.89 18.16
C GLY A 311 0.89 45.09 17.02
N CYS A 312 -0.43 44.93 17.04
CA CYS A 312 -1.17 44.15 16.05
C CYS A 312 -1.26 44.88 14.70
N ARG A 313 -0.75 44.28 13.63
CA ARG A 313 -0.68 44.88 12.28
C ARG A 313 -1.96 44.78 11.45
N ILE A 314 -2.98 44.07 11.93
CA ILE A 314 -4.20 43.76 11.18
C ILE A 314 -5.29 44.79 11.56
N SER A 315 -5.89 45.45 10.57
CA SER A 315 -6.98 46.39 10.83
C SER A 315 -8.33 45.68 11.06
N TRP A 316 -9.31 46.42 11.60
CA TRP A 316 -10.68 45.91 11.72
C TRP A 316 -11.35 45.66 10.36
N GLU A 317 -10.87 46.33 9.30
CA GLU A 317 -11.35 46.16 7.93
C GLU A 317 -10.78 44.88 7.32
N ASP A 318 -9.48 44.62 7.48
CA ASP A 318 -8.83 43.36 7.10
C ASP A 318 -9.50 42.16 7.81
N ALA A 319 -9.71 42.28 9.12
CA ALA A 319 -10.37 41.23 9.92
C ALA A 319 -11.82 41.00 9.48
N ALA A 320 -12.56 42.05 9.08
CA ALA A 320 -13.90 41.91 8.55
C ALA A 320 -13.91 41.26 7.16
N ASN A 321 -12.91 41.54 6.30
CA ASN A 321 -12.75 40.92 4.99
C ASN A 321 -12.42 39.43 5.11
N THR A 322 -11.48 39.04 5.99
CA THR A 322 -11.17 37.63 6.26
C THR A 322 -12.36 36.87 6.84
N LEU A 323 -13.11 37.46 7.78
CA LEU A 323 -14.34 36.84 8.32
C LEU A 323 -15.45 36.73 7.26
N GLN A 324 -15.53 37.66 6.30
CA GLN A 324 -16.45 37.54 5.17
C GLN A 324 -16.04 36.41 4.22
N GLN A 325 -14.75 36.22 3.95
CA GLN A 325 -14.24 35.08 3.16
C GLN A 325 -14.56 33.75 3.84
N TYR A 326 -14.29 33.62 5.14
CA TYR A 326 -14.65 32.42 5.90
C TYR A 326 -16.15 32.18 5.94
N LEU A 327 -16.97 33.23 6.01
CA LEU A 327 -18.42 33.07 5.95
C LEU A 327 -18.86 32.47 4.62
N ASN A 328 -18.39 33.03 3.50
CA ASN A 328 -18.70 32.53 2.17
C ASN A 328 -18.23 31.06 1.99
N HIS A 329 -17.04 30.70 2.49
CA HIS A 329 -16.53 29.33 2.46
C HIS A 329 -17.43 28.34 3.23
N ILE A 330 -17.87 28.72 4.44
CA ILE A 330 -18.74 27.86 5.26
C ILE A 330 -20.17 27.81 4.68
N GLU A 331 -20.60 28.82 3.92
CA GLU A 331 -21.85 28.78 3.16
C GLU A 331 -21.74 27.81 1.97
N ASN A 332 -20.58 27.70 1.33
CA ASN A 332 -20.32 26.72 0.26
C ASN A 332 -20.32 25.25 0.74
N LEU A 333 -19.94 24.96 1.99
CA LEU A 333 -20.07 23.62 2.59
C LEU A 333 -21.51 23.10 2.61
N ASN A 334 -22.49 24.01 2.60
CA ASN A 334 -23.90 23.63 2.57
C ASN A 334 -24.40 23.22 1.17
N HIS A 335 -23.58 23.38 0.13
CA HIS A 335 -23.90 23.00 -1.24
C HIS A 335 -24.06 21.48 -1.39
N GLU A 336 -24.94 21.07 -2.29
CA GLU A 336 -25.28 19.65 -2.47
C GLU A 336 -24.06 18.83 -2.91
N SER A 337 -23.18 19.37 -3.75
CA SER A 337 -21.92 18.76 -4.19
C SER A 337 -20.98 18.38 -3.04
N PHE A 338 -20.91 19.17 -1.96
CA PHE A 338 -20.05 18.83 -0.81
C PHE A 338 -20.75 17.90 0.20
N LYS A 339 -22.08 17.93 0.25
CA LYS A 339 -22.89 16.97 1.01
C LYS A 339 -22.85 15.58 0.38
N SER A 340 -22.89 15.46 -0.95
CA SER A 340 -22.74 14.18 -1.65
C SER A 340 -21.32 13.61 -1.49
N LEU A 341 -20.28 14.44 -1.55
CA LEU A 341 -18.88 14.03 -1.29
C LEU A 341 -18.70 13.49 0.13
N SER A 342 -19.19 14.21 1.15
CA SER A 342 -19.07 13.80 2.57
C SER A 342 -19.98 12.63 2.97
N MET A 343 -21.03 12.35 2.19
CA MET A 343 -21.90 11.17 2.34
C MET A 343 -21.55 10.02 1.37
N SER A 344 -20.42 10.13 0.67
CA SER A 344 -19.93 9.10 -0.26
C SER A 344 -19.53 7.82 0.48
N GLY A 345 -19.61 6.68 -0.21
CA GLY A 345 -19.00 5.41 0.22
C GLY A 345 -17.52 5.27 -0.13
N ASP A 346 -16.92 6.30 -0.73
CA ASP A 346 -15.48 6.38 -1.04
C ASP A 346 -14.76 7.24 0.00
N ASP A 347 -13.92 6.61 0.82
CA ASP A 347 -13.14 7.24 1.88
C ASP A 347 -12.30 8.44 1.38
N MET A 348 -11.80 8.39 0.14
CA MET A 348 -11.01 9.48 -0.45
C MET A 348 -11.88 10.71 -0.77
N LEU A 349 -13.12 10.52 -1.20
CA LEU A 349 -14.06 11.64 -1.43
C LEU A 349 -14.47 12.31 -0.11
N VAL A 350 -14.59 11.52 0.97
CA VAL A 350 -14.79 12.04 2.34
C VAL A 350 -13.54 12.81 2.80
N GLU A 351 -12.33 12.31 2.52
CA GLU A 351 -11.08 13.05 2.79
C GLU A 351 -11.00 14.37 2.01
N TYR A 352 -11.43 14.40 0.74
CA TYR A 352 -11.47 15.65 -0.04
C TYR A 352 -12.50 16.65 0.47
N ALA A 353 -13.67 16.19 0.95
CA ALA A 353 -14.62 17.07 1.64
C ALA A 353 -13.99 17.68 2.91
N ALA A 354 -13.22 16.90 3.68
CA ALA A 354 -12.48 17.40 4.84
C ALA A 354 -11.32 18.35 4.45
N LYS A 355 -10.57 18.08 3.38
CA LYS A 355 -9.54 18.98 2.82
C LYS A 355 -10.15 20.28 2.32
N PHE A 356 -11.31 20.24 1.67
CA PHE A 356 -12.07 21.42 1.26
C PHE A 356 -12.45 22.25 2.48
N ASP A 357 -13.03 21.63 3.51
CA ASP A 357 -13.37 22.28 4.78
C ASP A 357 -12.12 23.00 5.33
N LEU A 358 -11.03 22.26 5.56
CA LEU A 358 -9.76 22.73 6.10
C LEU A 358 -9.07 23.83 5.27
N SER A 359 -9.38 23.98 3.97
CA SER A 359 -8.82 25.03 3.11
C SER A 359 -9.15 26.45 3.60
N LYS A 360 -10.26 26.63 4.32
CA LYS A 360 -10.78 27.95 4.80
C LYS A 360 -11.05 28.94 3.67
N GLY A 361 -11.26 28.47 2.45
CA GLY A 361 -11.41 29.31 1.25
C GLY A 361 -10.08 29.91 0.76
N ASP A 362 -8.94 29.29 1.08
CA ASP A 362 -7.64 29.68 0.55
C ASP A 362 -7.43 29.13 -0.87
N ASN A 363 -7.25 30.04 -1.83
CA ASN A 363 -7.11 29.70 -3.25
C ASN A 363 -5.94 28.74 -3.52
N LEU A 364 -4.81 28.83 -2.81
CA LEU A 364 -3.65 27.95 -3.04
C LEU A 364 -3.91 26.52 -2.55
N GLN A 365 -4.62 26.35 -1.43
CA GLN A 365 -5.04 25.04 -0.96
C GLN A 365 -6.11 24.42 -1.88
N MET A 366 -7.02 25.23 -2.42
CA MET A 366 -8.01 24.78 -3.40
C MET A 366 -7.37 24.34 -4.73
N GLN A 367 -6.39 25.08 -5.24
CA GLN A 367 -5.61 24.67 -6.42
C GLN A 367 -4.92 23.32 -6.23
N LYS A 368 -4.32 23.09 -5.05
CA LYS A 368 -3.71 21.80 -4.69
C LYS A 368 -4.74 20.69 -4.59
N LEU A 369 -5.92 20.97 -4.02
CA LEU A 369 -7.03 20.01 -3.93
C LEU A 369 -7.47 19.55 -5.32
N TYR A 370 -7.64 20.48 -6.27
CA TYR A 370 -7.99 20.13 -7.66
C TYR A 370 -6.94 19.26 -8.33
N CYS A 371 -5.65 19.52 -8.11
CA CYS A 371 -4.58 18.67 -8.65
C CYS A 371 -4.56 17.28 -7.99
N ASP A 372 -4.69 17.21 -6.65
CA ASP A 372 -4.71 15.95 -5.89
C ASP A 372 -5.89 15.05 -6.33
N MET A 373 -7.06 15.64 -6.62
CA MET A 373 -8.20 14.89 -7.18
C MET A 373 -7.90 14.34 -8.58
N ILE A 374 -7.25 15.09 -9.47
CA ILE A 374 -6.85 14.57 -10.79
C ILE A 374 -5.80 13.46 -10.62
N GLU A 375 -4.76 13.69 -9.84
CA GLU A 375 -3.68 12.72 -9.63
C GLU A 375 -4.15 11.37 -9.05
N ASN A 376 -5.25 11.35 -8.28
CA ASN A 376 -5.81 10.09 -7.78
C ASN A 376 -6.82 9.43 -8.74
N GLY A 377 -7.15 10.09 -9.84
CA GLY A 377 -7.96 9.57 -10.94
C GLY A 377 -9.46 9.86 -10.81
N TYR A 378 -9.85 11.02 -10.31
CA TYR A 378 -11.24 11.49 -10.38
C TYR A 378 -11.55 12.17 -11.72
N THR A 379 -12.84 12.26 -12.06
CA THR A 379 -13.30 12.76 -13.36
C THR A 379 -13.25 14.29 -13.44
N VAL A 380 -13.09 14.83 -14.64
CA VAL A 380 -12.96 16.28 -14.85
C VAL A 380 -14.26 17.03 -14.62
N GLU A 381 -15.40 16.35 -14.78
CA GLU A 381 -16.75 16.83 -14.49
C GLU A 381 -16.94 17.03 -12.98
N LEU A 382 -16.50 16.07 -12.15
CA LEU A 382 -16.56 16.23 -10.68
C LEU A 382 -15.73 17.43 -10.22
N ILE A 383 -14.62 17.71 -10.91
CA ILE A 383 -13.77 18.87 -10.62
C ILE A 383 -14.43 20.16 -11.10
N GLU A 384 -15.12 20.15 -12.25
CA GLU A 384 -15.95 21.27 -12.71
C GLU A 384 -17.08 21.58 -11.71
N ASP A 385 -17.85 20.57 -11.27
CA ASP A 385 -18.91 20.69 -10.26
C ASP A 385 -18.41 21.37 -8.97
N ILE A 386 -17.17 21.05 -8.55
CA ILE A 386 -16.54 21.66 -7.35
C ILE A 386 -16.01 23.06 -7.65
N MET A 387 -15.49 23.32 -8.86
CA MET A 387 -15.05 24.64 -9.31
C MET A 387 -16.22 25.61 -9.52
N GLU A 388 -17.43 25.15 -9.89
CA GLU A 388 -18.63 25.98 -9.94
C GLU A 388 -19.00 26.53 -8.56
N VAL A 389 -18.83 25.70 -7.50
CA VAL A 389 -19.10 26.12 -6.12
C VAL A 389 -17.98 27.03 -5.58
N PHE A 390 -16.70 26.74 -5.89
CA PHE A 390 -15.56 27.56 -5.46
C PHE A 390 -14.65 27.97 -6.64
N PRO A 391 -15.00 29.01 -7.42
CA PRO A 391 -14.23 29.39 -8.61
C PRO A 391 -12.93 30.14 -8.25
N VAL A 392 -11.78 29.54 -8.56
CA VAL A 392 -10.45 30.13 -8.35
C VAL A 392 -9.91 30.74 -9.65
N SER A 393 -10.31 31.96 -10.01
CA SER A 393 -9.82 32.61 -11.25
C SER A 393 -8.28 32.74 -11.27
N PRO A 394 -7.57 32.38 -12.36
CA PRO A 394 -8.07 31.99 -13.68
C PRO A 394 -8.07 30.47 -13.96
N TRP A 395 -8.19 29.61 -12.93
CA TRP A 395 -8.19 28.16 -13.08
C TRP A 395 -9.45 27.64 -13.77
N THR A 396 -9.26 26.50 -14.45
CA THR A 396 -10.26 25.70 -15.17
C THR A 396 -9.90 24.22 -15.00
N PRO A 397 -10.80 23.26 -15.33
CA PRO A 397 -10.47 21.84 -15.34
C PRO A 397 -9.24 21.52 -16.18
N HIS A 398 -9.11 22.12 -17.37
CA HIS A 398 -7.91 22.04 -18.23
C HIS A 398 -6.64 22.55 -17.52
N THR A 399 -6.72 23.65 -16.76
CA THR A 399 -5.56 24.19 -16.02
C THR A 399 -5.14 23.23 -14.90
N ALA A 400 -6.10 22.66 -14.16
CA ALA A 400 -5.80 21.68 -13.12
C ALA A 400 -5.19 20.39 -13.72
N LEU A 401 -5.73 19.89 -14.83
CA LEU A 401 -5.19 18.74 -15.55
C LEU A 401 -3.74 18.98 -15.97
N LYS A 402 -3.46 20.18 -16.48
CA LYS A 402 -2.12 20.56 -16.92
C LYS A 402 -1.10 20.57 -15.79
N GLU A 403 -1.44 21.14 -14.64
CA GLU A 403 -0.54 21.17 -13.48
C GLU A 403 -0.35 19.76 -12.88
N ALA A 404 -1.42 18.96 -12.77
CA ALA A 404 -1.35 17.57 -12.28
C ALA A 404 -0.50 16.66 -13.18
N VAL A 405 -0.71 16.70 -14.50
CA VAL A 405 0.12 15.94 -15.47
C VAL A 405 1.55 16.45 -15.47
N GLY A 406 1.77 17.77 -15.38
CA GLY A 406 3.11 18.37 -15.26
C GLY A 406 3.85 17.90 -14.01
N HIS A 407 3.17 17.82 -12.86
CA HIS A 407 3.72 17.31 -11.61
C HIS A 407 4.08 15.83 -11.70
N MET A 408 3.17 14.96 -12.17
CA MET A 408 3.45 13.54 -12.38
C MET A 408 4.62 13.30 -13.35
N VAL A 409 4.68 14.04 -14.45
CA VAL A 409 5.80 14.00 -15.42
C VAL A 409 7.12 14.41 -14.77
N GLN A 410 7.11 15.41 -13.89
CA GLN A 410 8.31 15.85 -13.19
C GLN A 410 8.81 14.79 -12.19
N LEU A 411 7.90 14.09 -11.51
CA LEU A 411 8.26 12.97 -10.62
C LEU A 411 8.83 11.78 -11.42
N LEU A 412 8.30 11.47 -12.61
CA LEU A 412 8.80 10.40 -13.48
C LEU A 412 10.22 10.63 -14.05
N ARG A 413 10.82 11.81 -13.84
CA ARG A 413 12.19 12.11 -14.29
C ARG A 413 13.27 11.57 -13.34
N ASP A 414 12.98 11.47 -12.05
CA ASP A 414 13.89 10.94 -11.02
C ASP A 414 13.13 10.20 -9.89
N PRO A 415 12.36 9.13 -10.18
CA PRO A 415 11.57 8.41 -9.19
C PRO A 415 12.34 7.22 -8.57
N ASP A 416 12.08 6.93 -7.30
CA ASP A 416 12.36 5.60 -6.74
C ASP A 416 11.50 4.53 -7.46
N GLU A 417 12.04 3.32 -7.65
CA GLU A 417 11.40 2.23 -8.42
C GLU A 417 9.99 1.85 -7.91
N LEU A 418 9.73 1.99 -6.60
CA LEU A 418 8.41 1.73 -6.01
C LEU A 418 7.41 2.83 -6.35
N ASP A 419 7.87 4.09 -6.34
CA ASP A 419 7.05 5.27 -6.61
C ASP A 419 6.75 5.41 -8.11
N LYS A 420 7.72 5.08 -8.97
CA LYS A 420 7.55 5.02 -10.42
C LYS A 420 6.30 4.24 -10.83
N LYS A 421 6.08 3.06 -10.24
CA LYS A 421 4.89 2.23 -10.52
C LYS A 421 3.59 2.88 -10.08
N GLN A 422 3.60 3.56 -8.93
CA GLN A 422 2.42 4.26 -8.41
C GLN A 422 2.09 5.48 -9.27
N ILE A 423 3.09 6.27 -9.67
CA ILE A 423 2.92 7.45 -10.53
C ILE A 423 2.42 7.04 -11.92
N LEU A 424 2.96 5.97 -12.51
CA LEU A 424 2.45 5.44 -13.78
C LEU A 424 0.98 4.97 -13.68
N ALA A 425 0.62 4.26 -12.61
CA ALA A 425 -0.77 3.82 -12.39
C ALA A 425 -1.75 5.00 -12.17
N ARG A 426 -1.28 6.09 -11.55
CA ARG A 426 -2.04 7.35 -11.42
C ARG A 426 -2.22 8.04 -12.78
N LEU A 427 -1.14 8.17 -13.55
CA LEU A 427 -1.17 8.77 -14.88
C LEU A 427 -2.04 7.96 -15.86
N GLU A 428 -2.05 6.63 -15.75
CA GLU A 428 -2.91 5.73 -16.54
C GLU A 428 -4.39 6.00 -16.26
N LYS A 429 -4.80 6.16 -14.98
CA LYS A 429 -6.17 6.59 -14.63
C LYS A 429 -6.54 7.95 -15.23
N VAL A 430 -5.63 8.94 -15.16
CA VAL A 430 -5.89 10.27 -15.73
C VAL A 430 -6.07 10.21 -17.24
N VAL A 431 -5.24 9.43 -17.94
CA VAL A 431 -5.37 9.20 -19.38
C VAL A 431 -6.70 8.52 -19.73
N LEU A 432 -7.10 7.49 -18.99
CA LEU A 432 -8.39 6.80 -19.18
C LEU A 432 -9.59 7.74 -18.92
N ASN A 433 -9.55 8.56 -17.87
CA ASN A 433 -10.63 9.52 -17.60
C ASN A 433 -10.77 10.57 -18.70
N VAL A 434 -9.66 11.04 -19.28
CA VAL A 434 -9.69 11.97 -20.42
C VAL A 434 -10.21 11.30 -21.69
N GLU A 435 -9.87 10.03 -21.91
CA GLU A 435 -10.43 9.23 -23.01
C GLU A 435 -11.95 9.06 -22.85
N GLU A 436 -12.41 8.68 -21.66
CA GLU A 436 -13.83 8.48 -21.36
C GLU A 436 -14.63 9.79 -21.50
N HIS A 437 -14.14 10.90 -20.95
CA HIS A 437 -14.73 12.23 -21.13
C HIS A 437 -14.94 12.58 -22.62
N GLN A 438 -13.89 12.38 -23.43
CA GLN A 438 -13.93 12.68 -24.87
C GLN A 438 -14.87 11.70 -25.63
N ASN A 439 -14.88 10.42 -25.26
CA ASN A 439 -15.79 9.42 -25.83
C ASN A 439 -17.27 9.67 -25.47
N GLN A 440 -17.54 10.26 -24.31
CA GLN A 440 -18.88 10.71 -23.89
C GLN A 440 -19.31 12.05 -24.54
N GLY A 441 -18.42 12.70 -25.31
CA GLY A 441 -18.70 13.96 -26.02
C GLY A 441 -18.44 15.22 -25.21
N GLY A 442 -17.69 15.12 -24.11
CA GLY A 442 -17.22 16.25 -23.32
C GLY A 442 -16.26 17.18 -24.08
N ASN A 443 -16.16 18.42 -23.62
CA ASN A 443 -15.38 19.49 -24.26
C ASN A 443 -14.47 20.27 -23.29
N LEU A 444 -14.27 19.79 -22.06
CA LEU A 444 -13.47 20.44 -21.04
C LEU A 444 -11.96 20.21 -21.26
N VAL A 445 -11.63 19.00 -21.72
CA VAL A 445 -10.27 18.51 -21.96
C VAL A 445 -10.27 17.54 -23.14
N SER A 446 -9.11 17.36 -23.77
CA SER A 446 -8.92 16.44 -24.89
C SER A 446 -7.65 15.61 -24.73
N SER A 447 -7.56 14.50 -25.46
CA SER A 447 -6.33 13.69 -25.52
C SER A 447 -5.10 14.49 -25.97
N GLU A 448 -5.27 15.47 -26.86
CA GLU A 448 -4.19 16.35 -27.32
C GLU A 448 -3.66 17.25 -26.20
N ASP A 449 -4.50 17.71 -25.26
CA ASP A 449 -4.07 18.52 -24.12
C ASP A 449 -3.09 17.75 -23.21
N VAL A 450 -3.31 16.45 -23.04
CA VAL A 450 -2.39 15.55 -22.33
C VAL A 450 -1.14 15.27 -23.17
N MET A 451 -1.29 15.01 -24.47
CA MET A 451 -0.16 14.70 -25.36
C MET A 451 0.84 15.85 -25.48
N VAL A 452 0.39 17.10 -25.53
CA VAL A 452 1.27 18.28 -25.51
C VAL A 452 2.17 18.33 -24.27
N LEU A 453 1.75 17.75 -23.14
CA LEU A 453 2.52 17.70 -21.90
C LEU A 453 3.44 16.49 -21.82
N LEU A 454 3.04 15.35 -22.41
CA LEU A 454 3.85 14.13 -22.45
C LEU A 454 4.96 14.18 -23.52
N ARG A 455 4.72 14.79 -24.69
CA ARG A 455 5.71 14.88 -25.78
C ARG A 455 7.08 15.43 -25.33
N PRO A 456 7.20 16.53 -24.56
CA PRO A 456 8.50 17.03 -24.08
C PRO A 456 9.23 16.11 -23.08
N PHE A 457 8.52 15.20 -22.42
CA PHE A 457 9.12 14.17 -21.56
C PHE A 457 9.59 12.97 -22.39
N CYS A 458 8.75 12.49 -23.31
CA CYS A 458 9.10 11.44 -24.24
C CYS A 458 10.32 11.82 -25.10
N SER A 459 10.36 13.05 -25.60
CA SER A 459 11.47 13.56 -26.43
C SER A 459 12.76 13.95 -25.67
N ASP A 460 12.86 13.72 -24.36
CA ASP A 460 14.03 14.13 -23.57
C ASP A 460 15.08 13.03 -23.44
N ASP A 461 16.15 13.14 -24.23
CA ASP A 461 17.29 12.20 -24.23
C ASP A 461 18.02 12.06 -22.89
N ARG A 462 17.82 13.00 -21.95
CA ARG A 462 18.41 12.94 -20.60
C ARG A 462 17.66 11.98 -19.68
N VAL A 463 16.40 11.66 -19.98
CA VAL A 463 15.59 10.70 -19.22
C VAL A 463 15.95 9.28 -19.68
N ALA A 464 15.94 8.30 -18.77
CA ALA A 464 16.13 6.90 -19.14
C ALA A 464 15.11 6.45 -20.22
N VAL A 465 15.47 5.44 -21.03
CA VAL A 465 14.58 4.97 -22.11
C VAL A 465 13.32 4.29 -21.54
N GLN A 466 13.44 3.57 -20.43
CA GLN A 466 12.32 2.78 -19.89
C GLN A 466 11.12 3.63 -19.44
N PRO A 467 11.24 4.68 -18.59
CA PRO A 467 10.10 5.52 -18.22
C PRO A 467 9.39 6.16 -19.43
N ARG A 468 10.16 6.54 -20.47
CA ARG A 468 9.60 7.08 -21.72
C ARG A 468 8.79 6.04 -22.49
N LEU A 469 9.26 4.79 -22.53
CA LEU A 469 8.53 3.66 -23.11
C LEU A 469 7.27 3.31 -22.33
N ASP A 470 7.33 3.32 -20.99
CA ASP A 470 6.20 3.00 -20.12
C ASP A 470 5.05 3.99 -20.35
N VAL A 471 5.35 5.29 -20.39
CA VAL A 471 4.36 6.36 -20.69
C VAL A 471 3.79 6.21 -22.11
N LEU A 472 4.64 6.06 -23.14
CA LEU A 472 4.13 5.95 -24.52
C LEU A 472 3.29 4.70 -24.75
N HIS A 473 3.60 3.57 -24.10
CA HIS A 473 2.80 2.35 -24.23
C HIS A 473 1.46 2.42 -23.48
N MET A 474 1.41 3.13 -22.35
CA MET A 474 0.16 3.46 -21.65
C MET A 474 -0.74 4.35 -22.53
N VAL A 475 -0.17 5.37 -23.15
CA VAL A 475 -0.90 6.25 -24.08
C VAL A 475 -1.37 5.49 -25.33
N GLU A 476 -0.53 4.67 -25.95
CA GLU A 476 -0.85 3.88 -27.17
C GLU A 476 -2.10 3.00 -27.02
N LYS A 477 -2.42 2.55 -25.79
CA LYS A 477 -3.63 1.75 -25.52
C LYS A 477 -4.92 2.57 -25.46
N SER A 478 -4.81 3.87 -25.15
CA SER A 478 -5.93 4.72 -24.72
C SER A 478 -6.21 5.84 -25.74
N PHE A 479 -5.16 6.45 -26.30
CA PHE A 479 -5.29 7.53 -27.27
C PHE A 479 -4.88 7.09 -28.69
N GLN A 480 -5.56 7.65 -29.68
CA GLN A 480 -5.14 7.57 -31.08
C GLN A 480 -3.91 8.48 -31.27
N LEU A 481 -2.72 7.88 -31.20
CA LEU A 481 -1.44 8.56 -31.41
C LEU A 481 -1.34 9.17 -32.81
N SER A 482 -0.71 10.36 -32.91
CA SER A 482 -0.36 10.96 -34.19
C SER A 482 0.73 10.16 -34.93
N GLU A 483 0.92 10.40 -36.23
CA GLU A 483 2.02 9.77 -36.97
C GLU A 483 3.40 10.11 -36.37
N GLU A 484 3.58 11.33 -35.85
CA GLU A 484 4.81 11.77 -35.17
C GLU A 484 5.02 11.00 -33.86
N ASP A 485 3.97 10.85 -33.03
CA ASP A 485 4.04 10.12 -31.77
C ASP A 485 4.29 8.61 -31.98
N LEU A 486 3.73 8.02 -33.05
CA LEU A 486 3.98 6.62 -33.45
C LEU A 486 5.42 6.40 -33.93
N VAL A 487 6.00 7.36 -34.68
CA VAL A 487 7.40 7.34 -35.07
C VAL A 487 8.30 7.44 -33.83
N LEU A 488 8.00 8.35 -32.90
CA LEU A 488 8.75 8.52 -31.66
C LEU A 488 8.73 7.26 -30.77
N LEU A 489 7.56 6.62 -30.62
CA LEU A 489 7.41 5.34 -29.93
C LEU A 489 8.20 4.22 -30.61
N THR A 490 8.17 4.17 -31.95
CA THR A 490 8.98 3.22 -32.73
C THR A 490 10.47 3.47 -32.53
N LEU A 491 10.91 4.73 -32.44
CA LEU A 491 12.31 5.09 -32.20
C LEU A 491 12.80 4.53 -30.87
N TYR A 492 12.11 4.82 -29.76
CA TYR A 492 12.56 4.38 -28.43
C TYR A 492 12.46 2.87 -28.22
N ARG A 493 11.47 2.20 -28.82
CA ARG A 493 11.41 0.72 -28.82
C ARG A 493 12.61 0.12 -29.54
N THR A 494 12.97 0.71 -30.69
CA THR A 494 14.15 0.31 -31.45
C THR A 494 15.43 0.58 -30.66
N GLU A 495 15.52 1.75 -30.04
CA GLU A 495 16.69 2.20 -29.28
C GLU A 495 16.96 1.35 -28.04
N ALA A 496 15.93 0.94 -27.29
CA ALA A 496 16.09 0.06 -26.14
C ALA A 496 16.73 -1.29 -26.54
N VAL A 497 16.22 -1.92 -27.61
CA VAL A 497 16.74 -3.21 -28.10
C VAL A 497 18.14 -3.05 -28.73
N VAL A 498 18.36 -1.97 -29.49
CA VAL A 498 19.64 -1.72 -30.16
C VAL A 498 20.74 -1.35 -29.17
N LYS A 499 20.50 -0.47 -28.18
CA LYS A 499 21.50 -0.16 -27.13
C LYS A 499 21.87 -1.39 -26.30
N ALA A 500 20.93 -2.28 -26.02
CA ALA A 500 21.19 -3.52 -25.28
C ALA A 500 22.03 -4.54 -26.05
N THR A 501 22.06 -4.48 -27.39
CA THR A 501 22.66 -5.53 -28.24
C THR A 501 23.86 -5.04 -29.07
N TRP A 502 23.82 -3.78 -29.55
CA TRP A 502 24.85 -3.11 -30.34
C TRP A 502 25.11 -1.70 -29.78
N SER A 503 25.82 -1.61 -28.65
CA SER A 503 26.20 -0.37 -27.94
C SER A 503 26.70 0.76 -28.85
N ASP A 504 27.40 0.41 -29.93
CA ASP A 504 28.11 1.33 -30.80
C ASP A 504 27.21 1.93 -31.91
N THR A 505 25.92 1.57 -31.94
CA THR A 505 24.98 2.03 -32.98
C THR A 505 24.04 3.10 -32.41
N GLN A 506 24.31 4.36 -32.74
CA GLN A 506 23.39 5.46 -32.49
C GLN A 506 22.27 5.46 -33.54
N LEU A 507 21.03 5.68 -33.08
CA LEU A 507 19.84 5.77 -33.92
C LEU A 507 19.31 7.20 -33.96
N LYS A 508 18.67 7.54 -35.07
CA LYS A 508 17.93 8.79 -35.27
C LYS A 508 16.55 8.47 -35.83
N GLU A 509 15.63 9.42 -35.68
CA GLU A 509 14.28 9.33 -36.23
C GLU A 509 14.25 9.03 -37.75
N CYS A 510 15.19 9.60 -38.51
CA CYS A 510 15.34 9.35 -39.94
C CYS A 510 15.67 7.90 -40.31
N ASP A 511 16.13 7.08 -39.36
CA ASP A 511 16.48 5.68 -39.59
C ASP A 511 15.26 4.75 -39.46
N ILE A 512 14.13 5.25 -38.92
CA ILE A 512 12.93 4.46 -38.61
C ILE A 512 11.60 5.05 -39.10
N ASN A 513 11.56 6.34 -39.46
CA ASN A 513 10.33 7.04 -39.85
C ASN A 513 9.66 6.50 -41.13
N THR A 514 10.37 5.75 -41.98
CA THR A 514 9.80 5.12 -43.18
C THR A 514 10.08 3.62 -43.25
N ASP A 515 9.20 2.87 -43.92
CA ASP A 515 9.36 1.45 -44.26
C ASP A 515 10.73 1.16 -44.93
N LYS A 516 11.18 2.06 -45.82
CA LYS A 516 12.49 1.98 -46.47
C LYS A 516 13.65 2.17 -45.48
N ALA A 517 13.56 3.16 -44.60
CA ALA A 517 14.60 3.41 -43.60
C ALA A 517 14.73 2.24 -42.62
N ARG A 518 13.61 1.73 -42.08
CA ARG A 518 13.58 0.52 -41.23
C ARG A 518 14.16 -0.70 -41.94
N HIS A 519 13.85 -0.91 -43.22
CA HIS A 519 14.45 -2.01 -44.00
C HIS A 519 15.97 -1.84 -44.19
N GLN A 520 16.45 -0.61 -44.43
CA GLN A 520 17.90 -0.33 -44.49
C GLN A 520 18.60 -0.57 -43.15
N LEU A 521 17.98 -0.15 -42.04
CA LEU A 521 18.47 -0.41 -40.68
C LEU A 521 18.52 -1.92 -40.37
N PHE A 522 17.48 -2.67 -40.75
CA PHE A 522 17.48 -4.14 -40.66
C PHE A 522 18.68 -4.77 -41.37
N LEU A 523 18.95 -4.37 -42.62
CA LEU A 523 20.11 -4.89 -43.38
C LEU A 523 21.45 -4.52 -42.71
N GLN A 524 21.57 -3.32 -42.16
CA GLN A 524 22.77 -2.91 -41.42
C GLN A 524 22.97 -3.74 -40.14
N LEU A 525 21.93 -3.92 -39.32
CA LEU A 525 22.00 -4.74 -38.10
C LEU A 525 22.29 -6.21 -38.44
N LEU A 526 21.67 -6.75 -39.48
CA LEU A 526 21.91 -8.12 -39.95
C LEU A 526 23.38 -8.32 -40.40
N SER A 527 23.97 -7.33 -41.07
CA SER A 527 25.39 -7.37 -41.47
C SER A 527 26.37 -7.37 -40.28
N LYS A 528 25.94 -6.85 -39.12
CA LYS A 528 26.68 -6.86 -37.84
C LYS A 528 26.32 -8.06 -36.95
N SER A 529 25.52 -9.01 -37.43
CA SER A 529 24.98 -10.12 -36.63
C SER A 529 25.75 -11.41 -36.85
N SER A 530 26.18 -12.03 -35.75
CA SER A 530 27.02 -13.24 -35.77
C SER A 530 26.72 -14.24 -34.65
N ASN A 531 25.84 -13.91 -33.71
CA ASN A 531 25.53 -14.73 -32.53
C ASN A 531 24.02 -14.77 -32.24
N TYR A 532 23.61 -15.74 -31.41
CA TYR A 532 22.23 -15.95 -30.99
C TYR A 532 21.51 -14.68 -30.51
N ASN A 533 22.16 -13.87 -29.64
CA ASN A 533 21.56 -12.67 -29.07
C ASN A 533 21.27 -11.63 -30.16
N HIS A 534 22.22 -11.38 -31.05
CA HIS A 534 22.05 -10.45 -32.18
C HIS A 534 20.85 -10.86 -33.04
N PHE A 535 20.75 -12.14 -33.39
CA PHE A 535 19.64 -12.67 -34.19
C PHE A 535 18.29 -12.62 -33.47
N ASN A 536 18.25 -12.95 -32.17
CA ASN A 536 17.04 -12.82 -31.38
C ASN A 536 16.54 -11.37 -31.34
N SER A 537 17.42 -10.42 -31.04
CA SER A 537 17.09 -8.99 -30.98
C SER A 537 16.56 -8.44 -32.31
N ILE A 538 17.08 -8.88 -33.47
CA ILE A 538 16.50 -8.48 -34.77
C ILE A 538 15.10 -9.08 -34.98
N CYS A 539 14.86 -10.34 -34.59
CA CYS A 539 13.50 -10.90 -34.65
C CYS A 539 12.52 -10.10 -33.78
N ASP A 540 12.96 -9.67 -32.60
CA ASP A 540 12.12 -8.89 -31.68
C ASP A 540 11.85 -7.49 -32.25
N LEU A 541 12.85 -6.83 -32.85
CA LEU A 541 12.66 -5.58 -33.61
C LEU A 541 11.64 -5.72 -34.75
N LEU A 542 11.69 -6.80 -35.53
CA LEU A 542 10.76 -7.06 -36.63
C LEU A 542 9.32 -7.30 -36.15
N GLN A 543 9.12 -7.69 -34.89
CA GLN A 543 7.79 -7.82 -34.26
C GLN A 543 7.32 -6.50 -33.61
N LEU A 544 8.25 -5.66 -33.14
CA LEU A 544 7.97 -4.34 -32.56
C LEU A 544 7.67 -3.24 -33.61
N TRP A 545 8.15 -3.41 -34.84
CA TRP A 545 7.95 -2.44 -35.92
C TRP A 545 6.60 -2.61 -36.64
N PRO A 546 6.04 -1.52 -37.20
CA PRO A 546 4.94 -1.63 -38.17
C PRO A 546 5.36 -2.56 -39.33
N PRO A 547 4.51 -3.55 -39.72
CA PRO A 547 4.90 -4.60 -40.65
C PRO A 547 5.55 -4.09 -41.93
N LEU A 548 6.81 -4.48 -42.16
CA LEU A 548 7.55 -4.07 -43.35
C LEU A 548 6.91 -4.66 -44.60
N LYS A 549 6.81 -3.88 -45.68
CA LYS A 549 6.32 -4.37 -46.99
C LYS A 549 7.13 -5.58 -47.48
N ALA A 550 8.42 -5.58 -47.16
CA ALA A 550 9.35 -6.66 -47.42
C ALA A 550 8.98 -8.00 -46.72
N ALA A 551 8.35 -7.98 -45.55
CA ALA A 551 7.98 -9.21 -44.82
C ALA A 551 6.93 -10.06 -45.56
N SER A 552 6.08 -9.42 -46.36
CA SER A 552 5.06 -10.05 -47.20
C SER A 552 5.52 -10.28 -48.65
N SER A 553 6.80 -10.05 -48.95
CA SER A 553 7.37 -10.30 -50.29
C SER A 553 7.35 -11.80 -50.61
N SER A 554 6.89 -12.15 -51.82
CA SER A 554 7.00 -13.50 -52.40
C SER A 554 8.37 -13.76 -53.04
N ASP A 555 9.16 -12.72 -53.27
CA ASP A 555 10.58 -12.82 -53.57
C ASP A 555 11.37 -13.03 -52.27
N TYR A 556 12.10 -14.15 -52.21
CA TYR A 556 12.85 -14.59 -51.04
C TYR A 556 14.10 -13.75 -50.78
N GLU A 557 14.64 -13.05 -51.79
CA GLU A 557 15.82 -12.18 -51.61
C GLU A 557 15.46 -10.86 -50.92
N GLN A 558 14.24 -10.37 -51.13
CA GLN A 558 13.73 -9.16 -50.48
C GLN A 558 13.07 -9.45 -49.12
N ASN A 559 12.69 -10.70 -48.85
CA ASN A 559 11.94 -11.04 -47.64
C ASN A 559 12.81 -11.00 -46.37
N VAL A 560 12.48 -10.10 -45.44
CA VAL A 560 13.27 -9.89 -44.21
C VAL A 560 13.35 -11.15 -43.33
N TRP A 561 12.28 -11.95 -43.25
CA TRP A 561 12.27 -13.18 -42.47
C TRP A 561 13.13 -14.27 -43.13
N VAL A 562 13.09 -14.40 -44.46
CA VAL A 562 13.98 -15.33 -45.18
C VAL A 562 15.44 -14.91 -45.03
N ASN A 563 15.74 -13.61 -45.13
CA ASN A 563 17.10 -13.09 -45.00
C ASN A 563 17.70 -13.36 -43.61
N ILE A 564 16.95 -13.12 -42.52
CA ILE A 564 17.44 -13.43 -41.18
C ILE A 564 17.54 -14.94 -40.91
N PHE A 565 16.56 -15.75 -41.33
CA PHE A 565 16.64 -17.21 -41.17
C PHE A 565 17.81 -17.80 -41.96
N CYS A 566 18.06 -17.32 -43.18
CA CYS A 566 19.25 -17.68 -43.96
C CYS A 566 20.57 -17.32 -43.25
N ALA A 567 20.63 -16.16 -42.57
CA ALA A 567 21.81 -15.75 -41.81
C ALA A 567 22.03 -16.64 -40.58
N MET A 568 20.95 -16.95 -39.82
CA MET A 568 20.97 -17.89 -38.70
C MET A 568 21.51 -19.26 -39.13
N ILE A 569 20.95 -19.85 -40.20
CA ILE A 569 21.35 -21.16 -40.74
C ILE A 569 22.83 -21.21 -41.14
N ASN A 570 23.39 -20.09 -41.61
CA ASN A 570 24.79 -20.01 -42.01
C ASN A 570 25.79 -20.03 -40.84
N THR A 571 25.40 -19.66 -39.63
CA THR A 571 26.31 -19.59 -38.47
C THR A 571 26.77 -20.94 -37.92
N SER A 572 26.12 -22.03 -38.33
CA SER A 572 26.43 -23.42 -37.94
C SER A 572 26.33 -23.72 -36.43
N ASP A 573 25.72 -22.82 -35.63
CA ASP A 573 25.36 -23.08 -34.24
C ASP A 573 23.95 -23.69 -34.15
N SER A 574 23.84 -24.87 -33.51
CA SER A 574 22.57 -25.59 -33.34
C SER A 574 21.53 -24.79 -32.54
N LYS A 575 21.95 -23.96 -31.56
CA LYS A 575 21.00 -23.13 -30.80
C LYS A 575 20.39 -22.03 -31.68
N THR A 576 21.21 -21.37 -32.49
CA THR A 576 20.80 -20.35 -33.46
C THR A 576 19.93 -20.93 -34.58
N VAL A 577 20.14 -22.18 -35.00
CA VAL A 577 19.24 -22.85 -35.96
C VAL A 577 17.89 -23.21 -35.32
N SER A 578 17.88 -23.71 -34.08
CA SER A 578 16.64 -23.97 -33.33
C SER A 578 15.78 -22.72 -33.18
N LEU A 579 16.41 -21.55 -32.98
CA LEU A 579 15.73 -20.25 -32.90
C LEU A 579 14.87 -19.92 -34.14
N VAL A 580 15.26 -20.40 -35.33
CA VAL A 580 14.46 -20.21 -36.57
C VAL A 580 13.08 -20.84 -36.42
N VAL A 581 13.01 -22.07 -35.91
CA VAL A 581 11.74 -22.80 -35.69
C VAL A 581 10.92 -22.11 -34.61
N THR A 582 11.55 -21.72 -33.50
CA THR A 582 10.90 -21.02 -32.39
C THR A 582 10.29 -19.69 -32.84
N LYS A 583 11.06 -18.82 -33.51
CA LYS A 583 10.56 -17.53 -34.00
C LYS A 583 9.56 -17.69 -35.14
N PHE A 584 9.74 -18.68 -36.03
CA PHE A 584 8.75 -18.95 -37.08
C PHE A 584 7.39 -19.35 -36.51
N ARG A 585 7.35 -20.18 -35.44
CA ARG A 585 6.09 -20.47 -34.72
C ARG A 585 5.46 -19.19 -34.17
N THR A 586 6.23 -18.29 -33.59
CA THR A 586 5.69 -17.03 -33.02
C THR A 586 5.04 -16.13 -34.08
N ILE A 587 5.50 -16.19 -35.34
CA ILE A 587 5.00 -15.33 -36.43
C ILE A 587 4.09 -16.03 -37.43
N CYS A 588 3.93 -17.36 -37.42
CA CYS A 588 3.24 -18.07 -38.51
C CYS A 588 1.74 -17.72 -38.64
N ASP A 589 1.13 -17.26 -37.56
CA ASP A 589 -0.28 -16.84 -37.54
C ASP A 589 -0.48 -15.41 -38.07
N SER A 590 0.51 -14.52 -37.88
CA SER A 590 0.48 -13.13 -38.33
C SER A 590 1.13 -12.90 -39.70
N VAL A 591 2.18 -13.65 -40.03
CA VAL A 591 2.96 -13.53 -41.27
C VAL A 591 2.93 -14.84 -42.05
N LYS A 592 2.10 -14.88 -43.09
CA LYS A 592 2.01 -16.02 -44.02
C LYS A 592 3.09 -15.91 -45.09
N LEU A 593 4.24 -16.57 -44.87
CA LEU A 593 5.30 -16.68 -45.87
C LEU A 593 4.81 -17.42 -47.12
N ASP A 594 5.20 -16.90 -48.30
CA ASP A 594 4.93 -17.57 -49.58
C ASP A 594 5.62 -18.94 -49.68
N ILE A 595 5.05 -19.85 -50.46
CA ILE A 595 5.59 -21.20 -50.65
C ILE A 595 7.03 -21.19 -51.20
N LYS A 596 7.42 -20.19 -52.01
CA LYS A 596 8.81 -20.03 -52.49
C LYS A 596 9.76 -19.68 -51.34
N CYS A 597 9.34 -18.79 -50.44
CA CYS A 597 10.10 -18.38 -49.27
C CYS A 597 10.31 -19.56 -48.31
N VAL A 598 9.23 -20.31 -48.00
CA VAL A 598 9.30 -21.51 -47.15
C VAL A 598 10.21 -22.58 -47.78
N ARG A 599 10.09 -22.80 -49.09
CA ARG A 599 10.94 -23.76 -49.83
C ARG A 599 12.41 -23.37 -49.84
N HIS A 600 12.74 -22.08 -49.99
CA HIS A 600 14.13 -21.62 -49.95
C HIS A 600 14.78 -21.88 -48.58
N VAL A 601 14.11 -21.49 -47.49
CA VAL A 601 14.61 -21.71 -46.12
C VAL A 601 14.74 -23.22 -45.82
N TYR A 602 13.73 -24.02 -46.19
CA TYR A 602 13.76 -25.47 -46.03
C TYR A 602 14.94 -26.12 -46.74
N ASN A 603 15.10 -25.88 -48.05
CA ASN A 603 16.20 -26.46 -48.83
C ASN A 603 17.56 -26.15 -48.21
N LYS A 604 17.74 -24.92 -47.72
CA LYS A 604 18.99 -24.47 -47.07
C LYS A 604 19.25 -25.14 -45.72
N MET A 605 18.21 -25.49 -44.97
CA MET A 605 18.35 -26.33 -43.77
C MET A 605 18.76 -27.77 -44.12
N ILE A 606 18.16 -28.36 -45.15
CA ILE A 606 18.49 -29.72 -45.62
C ILE A 606 19.94 -29.77 -46.16
N GLU A 607 20.36 -28.80 -46.99
CA GLU A 607 21.75 -28.66 -47.47
C GLU A 607 22.78 -28.61 -46.32
N LYS A 608 22.40 -28.02 -45.19
CA LYS A 608 23.22 -27.90 -43.97
C LYS A 608 23.04 -29.06 -42.98
N LYS A 609 22.23 -30.08 -43.33
CA LYS A 609 21.90 -31.28 -42.51
C LYS A 609 21.09 -30.99 -41.23
N TYR A 610 20.36 -29.87 -41.18
CA TYR A 610 19.40 -29.56 -40.11
C TYR A 610 18.00 -30.13 -40.45
N THR A 611 17.93 -31.44 -40.67
CA THR A 611 16.74 -32.11 -41.21
C THR A 611 15.53 -31.99 -40.29
N ILE A 612 15.72 -32.13 -38.97
CA ILE A 612 14.62 -32.09 -38.00
C ILE A 612 14.04 -30.68 -37.89
N GLU A 613 14.91 -29.68 -37.80
CA GLU A 613 14.55 -28.27 -37.74
C GLU A 613 13.86 -27.82 -39.04
N GLY A 614 14.35 -28.29 -40.20
CA GLY A 614 13.70 -28.07 -41.50
C GLY A 614 12.32 -28.70 -41.60
N VAL A 615 12.16 -29.94 -41.13
CA VAL A 615 10.85 -30.62 -41.06
C VAL A 615 9.90 -29.86 -40.15
N LYS A 616 10.30 -29.47 -38.93
CA LYS A 616 9.49 -28.65 -38.02
C LYS A 616 9.05 -27.34 -38.67
N PHE A 617 9.96 -26.64 -39.35
CA PHE A 617 9.67 -25.40 -40.07
C PHE A 617 8.59 -25.60 -41.16
N VAL A 618 8.65 -26.69 -41.92
CA VAL A 618 7.61 -27.04 -42.91
C VAL A 618 6.28 -27.43 -42.24
N LEU A 619 6.31 -28.19 -41.15
CA LEU A 619 5.11 -28.58 -40.39
C LEU A 619 4.38 -27.36 -39.80
N LEU A 620 5.11 -26.33 -39.37
CA LEU A 620 4.52 -25.06 -38.93
C LEU A 620 3.86 -24.30 -40.08
N SER A 621 4.41 -24.37 -41.30
CA SER A 621 3.84 -23.71 -42.48
C SER A 621 2.45 -24.24 -42.87
N THR A 622 1.64 -23.42 -43.54
CA THR A 622 0.30 -23.80 -44.03
C THR A 622 0.31 -24.63 -45.33
N HIS A 623 1.48 -24.85 -45.94
CA HIS A 623 1.61 -25.33 -47.31
C HIS A 623 1.66 -26.86 -47.40
N LYS A 624 0.49 -27.48 -47.60
CA LYS A 624 0.34 -28.95 -47.68
C LYS A 624 1.26 -29.62 -48.71
N ASP A 625 1.55 -28.94 -49.81
CA ASP A 625 2.39 -29.42 -50.91
C ASP A 625 3.83 -29.74 -50.50
N MET A 626 4.31 -29.20 -49.37
CA MET A 626 5.64 -29.48 -48.84
C MET A 626 5.68 -30.59 -47.79
N LEU A 627 4.52 -31.05 -47.28
CA LEU A 627 4.47 -32.09 -46.24
C LEU A 627 5.01 -33.43 -46.74
N SER A 628 4.79 -33.77 -48.01
CA SER A 628 5.34 -34.98 -48.65
C SER A 628 6.87 -34.96 -48.75
N ALA A 629 7.46 -33.79 -49.02
CA ALA A 629 8.92 -33.62 -49.01
C ALA A 629 9.48 -33.79 -47.58
N ALA A 630 8.84 -33.18 -46.58
CA ALA A 630 9.23 -33.33 -45.18
C ALA A 630 9.13 -34.79 -44.67
N VAL A 631 8.08 -35.51 -45.05
CA VAL A 631 7.93 -36.94 -44.73
C VAL A 631 8.99 -37.79 -45.45
N THR A 632 9.36 -37.45 -46.69
CA THR A 632 10.41 -38.15 -47.45
C THR A 632 11.77 -38.01 -46.76
N GLU A 633 12.13 -36.81 -46.31
CA GLU A 633 13.37 -36.60 -45.54
C GLU A 633 13.35 -37.31 -44.18
N LEU A 634 12.20 -37.34 -43.47
CA LEU A 634 12.07 -38.13 -42.23
C LEU A 634 12.21 -39.65 -42.47
N ALA A 635 11.75 -40.14 -43.62
CA ALA A 635 11.86 -41.56 -43.99
C ALA A 635 13.29 -41.98 -44.36
N ALA A 636 14.16 -41.03 -44.69
CA ALA A 636 15.57 -41.25 -45.00
C ALA A 636 16.49 -41.28 -43.76
N LEU A 637 15.95 -41.11 -42.54
CA LEU A 637 16.71 -41.14 -41.29
C LEU A 637 16.74 -42.54 -40.68
N ASP A 638 17.95 -43.04 -40.40
CA ASP A 638 18.17 -44.36 -39.78
C ASP A 638 17.82 -44.41 -38.27
N GLU A 639 17.83 -43.26 -37.59
CA GLU A 639 17.56 -43.15 -36.16
C GLU A 639 16.54 -42.04 -35.85
N ALA A 640 15.64 -42.32 -34.90
CA ALA A 640 14.69 -41.33 -34.41
C ALA A 640 15.30 -40.51 -33.27
N LYS A 641 15.34 -39.18 -33.42
CA LYS A 641 15.61 -38.28 -32.28
C LYS A 641 14.37 -38.20 -31.38
N ASP A 642 14.59 -38.17 -30.08
CA ASP A 642 13.54 -37.95 -29.09
C ASP A 642 13.21 -36.45 -29.02
N ASP A 643 12.03 -36.08 -29.53
CA ASP A 643 11.67 -34.69 -29.80
C ASP A 643 10.14 -34.52 -29.69
N GLU A 644 9.67 -34.28 -28.45
CA GLU A 644 8.25 -34.11 -28.10
C GLU A 644 7.55 -33.06 -29.01
N GLU A 645 8.25 -32.00 -29.40
CA GLU A 645 7.75 -30.92 -30.26
C GLU A 645 7.54 -31.37 -31.72
N LEU A 646 8.43 -32.19 -32.27
CA LEU A 646 8.23 -32.81 -33.57
C LEU A 646 7.01 -33.77 -33.55
N PHE A 647 6.86 -34.54 -32.47
CA PHE A 647 5.79 -35.52 -32.34
C PHE A 647 4.40 -34.86 -32.30
N ASP A 648 4.25 -33.77 -31.55
CA ASP A 648 3.03 -32.96 -31.55
C ASP A 648 2.69 -32.41 -32.94
N LEU A 649 3.66 -31.80 -33.63
CA LEU A 649 3.46 -31.22 -34.96
C LEU A 649 3.04 -32.27 -36.01
N LEU A 650 3.58 -33.49 -35.94
CA LEU A 650 3.20 -34.61 -36.82
C LEU A 650 1.76 -35.07 -36.58
N LEU A 651 1.32 -35.14 -35.32
CA LEU A 651 -0.06 -35.47 -34.94
C LEU A 651 -1.03 -34.35 -35.33
N LYS A 652 -0.68 -33.08 -35.05
CA LYS A 652 -1.45 -31.89 -35.43
C LYS A 652 -1.67 -31.75 -36.93
N ARG A 653 -0.71 -32.21 -37.75
CA ARG A 653 -0.84 -32.28 -39.22
C ARG A 653 -1.46 -33.59 -39.73
N SER A 654 -1.83 -34.52 -38.85
CA SER A 654 -2.43 -35.83 -39.19
C SER A 654 -1.56 -36.68 -40.11
N LEU A 655 -0.24 -36.59 -39.95
CA LEU A 655 0.75 -37.27 -40.79
C LEU A 655 1.12 -38.67 -40.29
N LEU A 656 0.57 -39.13 -39.16
CA LEU A 656 0.86 -40.45 -38.59
C LEU A 656 0.73 -41.61 -39.60
N PRO A 657 -0.28 -41.67 -40.49
CA PRO A 657 -0.37 -42.72 -41.51
C PRO A 657 0.77 -42.70 -42.53
N GLN A 658 1.37 -41.53 -42.79
CA GLN A 658 2.47 -41.39 -43.76
C GLN A 658 3.83 -41.77 -43.17
N ILE A 659 3.96 -41.73 -41.84
CA ILE A 659 5.20 -42.10 -41.13
C ILE A 659 5.21 -43.54 -40.58
N VAL A 660 4.17 -44.37 -40.82
CA VAL A 660 4.08 -45.75 -40.29
C VAL A 660 5.33 -46.59 -40.59
N ASN A 661 5.92 -46.41 -41.77
CA ASN A 661 7.10 -47.14 -42.22
C ASN A 661 8.43 -46.49 -41.81
N THR A 662 8.43 -45.40 -41.03
CA THR A 662 9.64 -44.70 -40.59
C THR A 662 9.99 -45.01 -39.14
N VAL A 663 11.23 -44.71 -38.76
CA VAL A 663 11.71 -44.87 -37.38
C VAL A 663 10.92 -44.04 -36.35
N TYR A 664 10.21 -43.00 -36.80
CA TYR A 664 9.43 -42.09 -35.96
C TYR A 664 8.05 -42.63 -35.55
N TYR A 665 7.51 -43.68 -36.20
CA TYR A 665 6.18 -44.19 -35.86
C TYR A 665 6.06 -44.63 -34.38
N LYS A 666 7.00 -45.44 -33.90
CA LYS A 666 6.96 -45.96 -32.51
C LYS A 666 7.14 -44.85 -31.45
N PRO A 667 8.10 -43.92 -31.56
CA PRO A 667 8.21 -42.76 -30.66
C PRO A 667 6.92 -41.93 -30.59
N VAL A 668 6.31 -41.59 -31.74
CA VAL A 668 5.08 -40.78 -31.78
C VAL A 668 3.90 -41.51 -31.11
N ILE A 669 3.77 -42.82 -31.29
CA ILE A 669 2.77 -43.64 -30.57
C ILE A 669 3.02 -43.64 -29.06
N GLY A 670 4.28 -43.73 -28.63
CA GLY A 670 4.67 -43.65 -27.21
C GLY A 670 4.31 -42.28 -26.60
N TYR A 671 4.65 -41.20 -27.29
CA TYR A 671 4.31 -39.82 -26.90
C TYR A 671 2.79 -39.60 -26.81
N LEU A 672 2.03 -40.11 -27.79
CA LEU A 672 0.56 -40.03 -27.79
C LEU A 672 -0.04 -40.74 -26.58
N LEU A 673 0.44 -41.94 -26.23
CA LEU A 673 -0.03 -42.71 -25.08
C LEU A 673 0.36 -42.07 -23.74
N ALA A 674 1.54 -41.45 -23.63
CA ALA A 674 2.02 -40.80 -22.42
C ALA A 674 1.20 -39.54 -22.04
N ASN A 675 0.66 -38.82 -23.02
CA ASN A 675 0.01 -37.52 -22.83
C ASN A 675 -1.53 -37.56 -22.80
N GLN A 676 -2.16 -38.74 -22.66
CA GLN A 676 -3.64 -38.85 -22.64
C GLN A 676 -4.31 -38.27 -21.38
N ASN A 677 -3.57 -38.11 -20.27
CA ASN A 677 -4.13 -37.78 -18.96
C ASN A 677 -3.69 -36.39 -18.45
N VAL A 678 -3.26 -35.48 -19.34
CA VAL A 678 -2.93 -34.10 -18.96
C VAL A 678 -4.21 -33.27 -19.02
N GLU A 679 -4.82 -33.06 -17.84
CA GLU A 679 -6.03 -32.25 -17.70
C GLU A 679 -5.75 -30.77 -18.02
N GLU A 680 -6.30 -30.29 -19.14
CA GLU A 680 -7.20 -29.12 -19.20
C GLU A 680 -7.58 -28.76 -20.65
N GLN A 681 -6.74 -29.07 -21.66
CA GLN A 681 -7.04 -28.84 -23.09
C GLN A 681 -6.50 -29.94 -24.02
N SER A 682 -7.06 -31.17 -23.94
CA SER A 682 -6.76 -32.23 -24.91
C SER A 682 -7.36 -31.90 -26.27
N HIS A 683 -6.52 -31.43 -27.19
CA HIS A 683 -6.91 -31.08 -28.56
C HIS A 683 -7.40 -32.32 -29.34
N ASP A 684 -8.35 -32.15 -30.27
CA ASP A 684 -8.99 -33.25 -31.03
C ASP A 684 -8.01 -34.20 -31.74
N TYR A 685 -6.84 -33.70 -32.16
CA TYR A 685 -5.79 -34.47 -32.84
C TYR A 685 -4.98 -35.39 -31.90
N MET A 686 -5.07 -35.19 -30.58
CA MET A 686 -4.44 -36.05 -29.56
C MET A 686 -5.37 -37.16 -29.04
N LEU A 687 -6.65 -37.16 -29.43
CA LEU A 687 -7.60 -38.19 -29.04
C LEU A 687 -7.26 -39.52 -29.73
N LEU A 688 -6.99 -40.57 -28.94
CA LEU A 688 -6.69 -41.93 -29.46
C LEU A 688 -7.70 -42.42 -30.50
N LYS A 689 -8.99 -42.11 -30.32
CA LYS A 689 -10.06 -42.48 -31.26
C LYS A 689 -9.92 -41.75 -32.61
N THR A 690 -9.58 -40.46 -32.60
CA THR A 690 -9.33 -39.69 -33.83
C THR A 690 -8.13 -40.27 -34.58
N VAL A 691 -7.02 -40.51 -33.87
CA VAL A 691 -5.79 -41.05 -34.47
C VAL A 691 -5.98 -42.49 -34.99
N ALA A 692 -6.69 -43.35 -34.26
CA ALA A 692 -7.01 -44.70 -34.71
C ALA A 692 -7.91 -44.71 -35.96
N ASN A 693 -8.88 -43.79 -36.05
CA ASN A 693 -9.68 -43.61 -37.26
C ASN A 693 -8.79 -43.18 -38.44
N GLN A 694 -7.91 -42.19 -38.27
CA GLN A 694 -6.98 -41.75 -39.32
C GLN A 694 -6.12 -42.90 -39.87
N LEU A 695 -5.61 -43.78 -38.99
CA LEU A 695 -4.88 -44.98 -39.41
C LEU A 695 -5.77 -45.97 -40.19
N ASN A 696 -6.96 -46.30 -39.66
CA ASN A 696 -7.91 -47.20 -40.32
C ASN A 696 -8.33 -46.70 -41.72
N ASP A 697 -8.62 -45.42 -41.84
CA ASP A 697 -9.13 -44.79 -43.06
C ASP A 697 -8.05 -44.69 -44.15
N ASN A 698 -6.77 -44.67 -43.75
CA ASN A 698 -5.61 -44.80 -44.64
C ASN A 698 -5.16 -46.27 -44.86
N GLY A 699 -5.93 -47.25 -44.38
CA GLY A 699 -5.70 -48.69 -44.61
C GLY A 699 -4.89 -49.41 -43.54
N PHE A 700 -4.31 -48.71 -42.56
CA PHE A 700 -3.47 -49.23 -41.48
C PHE A 700 -4.31 -49.79 -40.31
N LYS A 701 -5.08 -50.84 -40.59
CA LYS A 701 -6.04 -51.43 -39.63
C LYS A 701 -5.37 -52.17 -38.48
N ALA A 702 -4.22 -52.80 -38.71
CA ALA A 702 -3.50 -53.54 -37.67
C ALA A 702 -2.87 -52.57 -36.67
N GLU A 703 -2.34 -51.46 -37.17
CA GLU A 703 -1.74 -50.34 -36.46
C GLU A 703 -2.79 -49.61 -35.61
N ALA A 704 -3.95 -49.29 -36.20
CA ALA A 704 -5.10 -48.72 -35.49
C ALA A 704 -5.58 -49.65 -34.35
N GLY A 705 -5.69 -50.96 -34.63
CA GLY A 705 -6.03 -51.97 -33.63
C GLY A 705 -4.99 -52.08 -32.51
N SER A 706 -3.71 -52.02 -32.86
CA SER A 706 -2.59 -52.06 -31.92
C SER A 706 -2.60 -50.86 -30.97
N LEU A 707 -2.79 -49.63 -31.48
CA LEU A 707 -2.91 -48.41 -30.67
C LEU A 707 -4.10 -48.49 -29.68
N MET A 708 -5.25 -48.96 -30.16
CA MET A 708 -6.45 -49.14 -29.32
C MET A 708 -6.33 -50.28 -28.31
N LEU A 709 -5.46 -51.27 -28.57
CA LEU A 709 -5.15 -52.35 -27.63
C LEU A 709 -4.12 -51.92 -26.59
N GLN A 710 -3.08 -51.18 -26.99
CA GLN A 710 -2.06 -50.62 -26.10
C GLN A 710 -2.69 -49.71 -25.04
N SER A 711 -3.56 -48.77 -25.46
CA SER A 711 -4.31 -47.89 -24.55
C SER A 711 -5.23 -48.64 -23.58
N ARG A 712 -5.82 -49.78 -23.98
CA ARG A 712 -6.69 -50.61 -23.12
C ARG A 712 -5.92 -51.58 -22.21
N SER A 713 -4.71 -51.96 -22.59
CA SER A 713 -3.84 -52.85 -21.80
C SER A 713 -3.13 -52.14 -20.65
N ALA A 714 -3.03 -50.81 -20.71
CA ALA A 714 -2.65 -49.98 -19.57
C ALA A 714 -3.84 -49.83 -18.60
N HIS A 715 -3.86 -50.64 -17.54
CA HIS A 715 -4.83 -50.51 -16.45
C HIS A 715 -4.83 -49.06 -15.91
N SER A 716 -5.98 -48.50 -15.58
CA SER A 716 -6.13 -47.11 -15.10
C SER A 716 -5.21 -46.74 -13.91
N MET A 717 -4.82 -47.72 -13.09
CA MET A 717 -3.89 -47.58 -11.97
C MET A 717 -2.41 -47.53 -12.38
N LEU A 718 -2.08 -48.06 -13.57
CA LEU A 718 -0.73 -48.03 -14.15
C LEU A 718 -0.50 -46.75 -14.96
N GLN A 719 -1.55 -46.12 -15.48
CA GLN A 719 -1.43 -44.83 -16.16
C GLN A 719 -1.00 -43.73 -15.18
N THR A 720 -1.63 -43.64 -14.00
CA THR A 720 -1.21 -42.70 -12.94
C THR A 720 0.18 -43.02 -12.39
N PHE A 721 0.53 -44.31 -12.24
CA PHE A 721 1.88 -44.70 -11.83
C PHE A 721 2.95 -44.38 -12.89
N GLY A 722 2.63 -44.52 -14.18
CA GLY A 722 3.50 -44.15 -15.30
C GLY A 722 3.72 -42.64 -15.39
N SER A 723 2.67 -41.84 -15.24
CA SER A 723 2.78 -40.37 -15.16
C SER A 723 3.59 -39.94 -13.94
N ALA A 724 3.39 -40.58 -12.78
CA ALA A 724 4.19 -40.33 -11.58
C ALA A 724 5.68 -40.71 -11.79
N LEU A 725 5.96 -41.85 -12.43
CA LEU A 725 7.34 -42.26 -12.74
C LEU A 725 8.00 -41.33 -13.78
N GLY A 726 7.22 -40.80 -14.72
CA GLY A 726 7.67 -39.79 -15.69
C GLY A 726 7.99 -38.45 -15.03
N ALA A 727 7.13 -37.97 -14.12
CA ALA A 727 7.36 -36.76 -13.33
C ALA A 727 8.59 -36.91 -12.42
N VAL A 728 8.71 -38.03 -11.69
CA VAL A 728 9.87 -38.37 -10.86
C VAL A 728 11.14 -38.54 -11.72
N GLY A 729 11.04 -39.11 -12.92
CA GLY A 729 12.14 -39.24 -13.87
C GLY A 729 12.61 -37.90 -14.46
N LYS A 730 11.71 -36.92 -14.63
CA LYS A 730 12.07 -35.52 -14.95
C LYS A 730 12.69 -34.82 -13.73
N TRP A 731 12.29 -35.16 -12.51
CA TRP A 731 12.86 -34.60 -11.26
C TRP A 731 14.25 -35.16 -10.90
N LEU A 732 14.55 -36.42 -11.23
CA LEU A 732 15.84 -37.08 -10.97
C LEU A 732 16.92 -36.84 -12.04
N LYS A 733 16.65 -36.00 -13.05
CA LYS A 733 17.57 -35.70 -14.17
C LYS A 733 18.03 -34.24 -14.23
N HIS A 734 17.81 -33.47 -13.15
CA HIS A 734 18.32 -32.11 -12.98
C HIS A 734 19.24 -32.03 -11.75
#